data_AF-D5UDH9-F1
#
_entry.id   AF-D5UDH9-F1
#
_cell.length_a   1.000
_cell.length_b   1.000
_cell.length_c   1.000
_cell.angle_alpha   90.00
_cell.angle_beta   90.00
_cell.angle_gamma   90.00
#
_symmetry.space_group_name_H-M   'P 1'
#
loop_
_entity.id
_entity.type
_entity.pdbx_description
1 polymer ?
#
loop_
_entity_poly.entity_id
_entity_poly.type
_entity_poly.pdbx_seq_one_letter_code
_entity_poly.pdbx_strand_id
1 'polypeptide(L)'
;MPPSTRRRAAGLAASAAVAVAAALTVTGATAPAAVAAADPSTPVKVNQVAYVPGVAKVATLVSSATSPVPWTLRDASGRTVASGSTTVKGADSLSGDRTHLVDFSSYDTPGTGYVLVAGGSESLPFDISADPLKQLRYDALAFFYHQRSGIAIESQYVGAAYARAAGHLGVAPNQGDTSVPCRQSCGYSLDVRGGWYDAGDHGKYVVNGGIATWQLQNAYERTLHVDGADRAALGDGKLRIPERANGVPDVLDEARWEVEFLLRMQVPAGRTDAGMVHHKMHDENWTGMPTIPSQDSSRRILAPVSTAATLNMAAVAAQAARLWEPYDATFAAKALSAARTAYAAAKANPNRIASASDGTGGGAYGDTSVTDEFYWAAAELYATTGESAYRADVTGSSFYKGTSFAQRGYDWGWTGGLGDTTLALVPTDLPASDVAATRSAIVSFADAALSRLAGQAYPAPNNAGSVYYWGSNGQVTNNANALALAYDFTGQAKYRTAVFGALDYLQGRNPLNQSYVAGYGEKPVRNVHHRFWANQLDASLPTAPPGSLSGGPNSELQDPYAAAQLAGCAAQKCFVDHIDAYSVNEVAINWNSAFAWLTAWAAEQAGGATPTPTPTPTPTPTPTPSATPSPTPSPTPSVTPTPTPSPTPSATPSPTPSPTPSATPSPTPQPAAACRVTYSANSWGSGFTAAVEVTNTGSTAWSSWRLGFTFAGDQKVTQGWSATWDQSGSTVTATNAAWNGQLAPGATTSIGFNGSYSGTNAAPTAFTVNGAACS
;
A
#
# COMPACT_ATOMS: atom_id res chain seq x y z
N MET A 1 -60.27 -6.56 20.11
CA MET A 1 -60.09 -7.13 18.76
C MET A 1 -59.21 -6.19 17.93
N PRO A 2 -57.91 -6.47 17.84
CA PRO A 2 -57.03 -6.10 16.71
C PRO A 2 -57.19 -7.17 15.58
N PRO A 3 -56.43 -7.22 14.45
CA PRO A 3 -55.19 -6.52 14.05
C PRO A 3 -55.20 -5.99 12.57
N SER A 4 -54.19 -5.22 12.12
CA SER A 4 -53.12 -5.81 11.29
C SER A 4 -51.90 -4.89 11.22
N THR A 5 -50.77 -5.50 11.53
CA THR A 5 -49.41 -5.00 11.54
C THR A 5 -48.81 -5.02 10.13
N ARG A 6 -48.11 -3.95 9.74
CA ARG A 6 -47.02 -4.05 8.74
C ARG A 6 -45.78 -3.34 9.29
N ARG A 7 -44.89 -4.14 9.89
CA ARG A 7 -43.49 -3.79 10.12
C ARG A 7 -42.83 -3.64 8.75
N ARG A 8 -42.22 -2.47 8.48
CA ARG A 8 -41.19 -2.34 7.45
C ARG A 8 -39.91 -2.96 8.03
N ALA A 9 -39.56 -4.15 7.57
CA ALA A 9 -38.22 -4.70 7.76
C ALA A 9 -37.29 -3.98 6.78
N ALA A 10 -36.28 -3.31 7.30
CA ALA A 10 -35.11 -2.91 6.54
C ALA A 10 -34.34 -4.19 6.21
N GLY A 11 -34.37 -4.62 4.95
CA GLY A 11 -33.48 -5.66 4.45
C GLY A 11 -32.11 -5.04 4.22
N LEU A 12 -31.13 -5.42 5.06
CA LEU A 12 -29.73 -5.28 4.69
C LEU A 12 -29.50 -6.14 3.43
N ALA A 13 -29.12 -5.49 2.33
CA ALA A 13 -28.59 -6.18 1.17
C ALA A 13 -27.18 -6.66 1.53
N ALA A 14 -27.07 -7.95 1.84
CA ALA A 14 -25.79 -8.64 1.92
C ALA A 14 -25.22 -8.75 0.50
N SER A 15 -24.11 -8.06 0.24
CA SER A 15 -23.31 -8.22 -0.97
C SER A 15 -22.76 -9.65 -1.01
N ALA A 16 -23.35 -10.51 -1.83
CA ALA A 16 -22.89 -11.86 -2.06
C ALA A 16 -21.70 -11.84 -3.04
N ALA A 17 -20.48 -11.93 -2.50
CA ALA A 17 -19.30 -12.31 -3.27
C ALA A 17 -19.44 -13.79 -3.67
N VAL A 18 -19.61 -14.05 -4.97
CA VAL A 18 -19.68 -15.42 -5.51
C VAL A 18 -18.26 -15.90 -5.75
N ALA A 19 -17.72 -16.64 -4.78
CA ALA A 19 -16.54 -17.48 -4.98
C ALA A 19 -16.90 -18.64 -5.92
N VAL A 20 -16.10 -18.91 -6.94
CA VAL A 20 -16.24 -20.14 -7.72
C VAL A 20 -14.94 -20.94 -7.71
N ALA A 21 -14.91 -21.94 -6.83
CA ALA A 21 -13.96 -23.04 -6.84
C ALA A 21 -14.31 -23.99 -8.01
N ALA A 22 -13.36 -24.28 -8.89
CA ALA A 22 -13.47 -25.36 -9.86
C ALA A 22 -12.72 -26.59 -9.33
N ALA A 23 -13.47 -27.67 -9.07
CA ALA A 23 -12.93 -28.98 -8.75
C ALA A 23 -12.38 -29.63 -10.04
N LEU A 24 -11.09 -29.97 -10.05
CA LEU A 24 -10.54 -31.02 -10.92
C LEU A 24 -10.34 -32.28 -10.07
N THR A 25 -11.09 -33.33 -10.40
CA THR A 25 -10.84 -34.68 -9.90
C THR A 25 -9.54 -35.22 -10.48
N VAL A 26 -8.46 -35.09 -9.71
CA VAL A 26 -7.24 -35.87 -9.86
C VAL A 26 -7.51 -37.24 -9.24
N THR A 27 -7.67 -38.28 -10.07
CA THR A 27 -7.66 -39.65 -9.54
C THR A 27 -6.23 -40.08 -9.27
N GLY A 28 -5.86 -40.15 -8.00
CA GLY A 28 -4.89 -41.15 -7.55
C GLY A 28 -3.64 -40.69 -6.81
N ALA A 29 -3.64 -39.52 -6.17
CA ALA A 29 -2.89 -39.31 -4.94
C ALA A 29 -3.61 -38.22 -4.15
N THR A 30 -4.20 -38.57 -3.01
CA THR A 30 -4.72 -37.58 -2.08
C THR A 30 -3.55 -36.74 -1.60
N ALA A 31 -3.26 -35.64 -2.28
CA ALA A 31 -2.46 -34.57 -1.71
C ALA A 31 -3.19 -34.16 -0.43
N PRO A 32 -2.53 -34.19 0.74
CA PRO A 32 -3.18 -33.74 1.95
C PRO A 32 -3.67 -32.32 1.70
N ALA A 33 -4.91 -32.04 2.09
CA ALA A 33 -5.38 -30.66 2.21
C ALA A 33 -4.29 -29.93 2.98
N ALA A 34 -3.67 -28.91 2.37
CA ALA A 34 -2.73 -28.06 3.07
C ALA A 34 -3.55 -27.26 4.08
N VAL A 35 -3.82 -27.88 5.23
CA VAL A 35 -4.16 -27.18 6.45
C VAL A 35 -3.03 -26.18 6.63
N ALA A 36 -3.32 -24.88 6.55
CA ALA A 36 -2.34 -23.82 6.77
C ALA A 36 -1.44 -24.25 7.92
N ALA A 37 -0.17 -24.52 7.59
CA ALA A 37 0.69 -25.29 8.47
C ALA A 37 0.73 -24.58 9.82
N ALA A 38 0.45 -25.32 10.90
CA ALA A 38 0.69 -24.82 12.24
C ALA A 38 2.15 -24.36 12.29
N ASP A 39 2.40 -23.10 12.68
CA ASP A 39 3.76 -22.58 12.76
C ASP A 39 4.58 -23.47 13.70
N PRO A 40 5.58 -24.20 13.18
CA PRO A 40 6.23 -25.28 13.91
C PRO A 40 7.22 -24.78 14.97
N SER A 41 7.46 -23.46 15.07
CA SER A 41 8.48 -22.93 15.97
C SER A 41 8.06 -23.01 17.44
N THR A 42 6.85 -22.60 17.79
CA THR A 42 6.32 -22.70 19.16
C THR A 42 4.80 -22.43 19.23
N PRO A 43 4.02 -23.12 20.08
CA PRO A 43 2.63 -22.77 20.34
C PRO A 43 2.44 -21.52 21.22
N VAL A 44 3.49 -20.96 21.83
CA VAL A 44 3.40 -19.76 22.69
C VAL A 44 3.72 -18.51 21.86
N LYS A 45 2.68 -17.78 21.46
CA LYS A 45 2.77 -16.58 20.62
C LYS A 45 2.83 -15.32 21.49
N VAL A 46 3.88 -14.53 21.29
CA VAL A 46 4.21 -13.32 22.05
C VAL A 46 4.45 -12.16 21.10
N ASN A 47 4.45 -10.93 21.62
CA ASN A 47 5.17 -9.84 20.97
C ASN A 47 6.67 -10.21 20.99
N GLN A 48 7.29 -10.35 19.82
CA GLN A 48 8.68 -10.80 19.68
C GLN A 48 9.69 -9.66 19.88
N VAL A 49 9.21 -8.43 20.06
CA VAL A 49 10.04 -7.25 20.28
C VAL A 49 10.04 -6.93 21.77
N ALA A 50 8.98 -6.31 22.26
CA ALA A 50 8.92 -5.86 23.65
C ALA A 50 7.49 -5.64 24.13
N TYR A 51 7.27 -5.96 25.40
CA TYR A 51 6.12 -5.49 26.16
C TYR A 51 6.50 -4.24 26.96
N VAL A 52 5.69 -3.18 26.89
CA VAL A 52 5.97 -1.92 27.58
C VAL A 52 5.62 -2.00 29.06
N PRO A 53 6.48 -1.50 29.97
CA PRO A 53 6.15 -1.40 31.40
C PRO A 53 4.87 -0.60 31.66
N GLY A 54 4.08 -1.01 32.67
CA GLY A 54 2.80 -0.38 33.01
C GLY A 54 1.69 -0.57 31.97
N VAL A 55 1.87 -1.47 30.99
CA VAL A 55 0.85 -1.91 30.04
C VAL A 55 0.50 -3.37 30.29
N ALA A 56 -0.71 -3.77 29.90
CA ALA A 56 -1.10 -5.18 29.90
C ALA A 56 -0.18 -6.01 28.98
N LYS A 57 0.19 -7.20 29.44
CA LYS A 57 1.11 -8.12 28.76
C LYS A 57 0.44 -9.47 28.67
N VAL A 58 -0.03 -9.79 27.46
CA VAL A 58 -0.81 -11.01 27.22
C VAL A 58 -0.21 -11.74 26.03
N ALA A 59 0.10 -13.01 26.21
CA ALA A 59 0.49 -13.93 25.16
C ALA A 59 -0.65 -14.90 24.84
N THR A 60 -0.56 -15.56 23.69
CA THR A 60 -1.54 -16.55 23.25
C THR A 60 -0.88 -17.92 23.15
N LEU A 61 -1.38 -18.90 23.89
CA LEU A 61 -0.95 -20.29 23.80
C LEU A 61 -1.93 -21.07 22.92
N VAL A 62 -1.45 -21.67 21.83
CA VAL A 62 -2.21 -22.65 21.05
C VAL A 62 -2.25 -23.96 21.81
N SER A 63 -3.43 -24.35 22.27
CA SER A 63 -3.63 -25.56 23.08
C SER A 63 -5.07 -26.06 22.97
N SER A 64 -5.22 -27.38 22.82
CA SER A 64 -6.52 -28.05 22.83
C SER A 64 -7.02 -28.36 24.24
N ALA A 65 -6.22 -28.10 25.28
CA ALA A 65 -6.62 -28.33 26.66
C ALA A 65 -7.92 -27.56 26.99
N THR A 66 -8.77 -28.18 27.80
CA THR A 66 -10.05 -27.59 28.23
C THR A 66 -9.98 -27.01 29.64
N SER A 67 -8.81 -27.06 30.27
CA SER A 67 -8.56 -26.59 31.63
C SER A 67 -7.27 -25.75 31.66
N PRO A 68 -7.17 -24.75 32.55
CA PRO A 68 -5.97 -23.93 32.70
C PRO A 68 -4.67 -24.73 32.77
N VAL A 69 -3.64 -24.26 32.06
CA VAL A 69 -2.29 -24.84 32.01
C VAL A 69 -1.34 -23.92 32.79
N PRO A 70 -0.41 -24.45 33.60
CA PRO A 70 0.57 -23.62 34.29
C PRO A 70 1.54 -22.96 33.30
N TRP A 71 1.98 -21.75 33.65
CA TRP A 71 3.01 -21.03 32.91
C TRP A 71 4.07 -20.43 33.86
N THR A 72 5.28 -20.21 33.33
CA THR A 72 6.37 -19.50 34.00
C THR A 72 7.00 -18.49 33.04
N LEU A 73 7.32 -17.30 33.53
CA LEU A 73 8.18 -16.33 32.85
C LEU A 73 9.61 -16.51 33.36
N ARG A 74 10.57 -16.69 32.46
CA ARG A 74 11.99 -16.81 32.77
C ARG A 74 12.75 -15.60 32.24
N ASP A 75 13.71 -15.11 33.01
CA ASP A 75 14.67 -14.11 32.52
C ASP A 75 15.74 -14.75 31.62
N ALA A 76 16.63 -13.91 31.05
CA ALA A 76 17.72 -14.37 30.18
C ALA A 76 18.71 -15.35 30.84
N SER A 77 18.73 -15.46 32.18
CA SER A 77 19.55 -16.45 32.89
C SER A 77 18.85 -17.80 33.06
N GLY A 78 17.60 -17.92 32.60
CA GLY A 78 16.73 -19.08 32.77
C GLY A 78 16.02 -19.12 34.13
N ARG A 79 16.14 -18.07 34.96
CA ARG A 79 15.51 -18.02 36.28
C ARG A 79 14.03 -17.69 36.13
N THR A 80 13.15 -18.47 36.74
CA THR A 80 11.73 -18.12 36.83
C THR A 80 11.56 -16.86 37.66
N VAL A 81 10.96 -15.83 37.07
CA VAL A 81 10.70 -14.52 37.68
C VAL A 81 9.21 -14.26 37.92
N ALA A 82 8.34 -14.98 37.22
CA ALA A 82 6.90 -15.00 37.46
C ALA A 82 6.30 -16.36 37.07
N SER A 83 5.12 -16.67 37.59
CA SER A 83 4.38 -17.88 37.22
C SER A 83 2.89 -17.70 37.45
N GLY A 84 2.07 -18.50 36.78
CA GLY A 84 0.63 -18.50 36.97
C GLY A 84 -0.06 -19.63 36.22
N SER A 85 -1.34 -19.44 35.93
CA SER A 85 -2.13 -20.35 35.11
C SER A 85 -2.80 -19.60 33.97
N THR A 86 -2.95 -20.24 32.83
CA THR A 86 -3.58 -19.65 31.64
C THR A 86 -5.09 -19.51 31.83
N THR A 87 -5.74 -18.59 31.10
CA THR A 87 -7.20 -18.59 30.93
C THR A 87 -7.58 -19.28 29.62
N VAL A 88 -8.50 -20.25 29.65
CA VAL A 88 -9.00 -20.91 28.43
C VAL A 88 -9.80 -19.89 27.61
N LYS A 89 -9.38 -19.62 26.37
CA LYS A 89 -10.09 -18.75 25.42
C LYS A 89 -11.01 -19.55 24.50
N GLY A 90 -10.60 -20.77 24.15
CA GLY A 90 -11.37 -21.67 23.30
C GLY A 90 -11.02 -21.51 21.82
N ALA A 91 -11.97 -21.84 20.95
CA ALA A 91 -11.77 -21.77 19.51
C ALA A 91 -11.79 -20.32 19.02
N ASP A 92 -10.82 -19.94 18.20
CA ASP A 92 -10.74 -18.67 17.51
C ASP A 92 -11.06 -18.87 16.03
N SER A 93 -12.13 -18.25 15.55
CA SER A 93 -12.63 -18.48 14.20
C SER A 93 -11.76 -17.88 13.09
N LEU A 94 -10.97 -16.85 13.40
CA LEU A 94 -10.14 -16.15 12.40
C LEU A 94 -8.83 -16.88 12.12
N SER A 95 -8.28 -17.58 13.12
CA SER A 95 -7.08 -18.40 13.00
C SER A 95 -7.36 -19.91 12.84
N GLY A 96 -8.54 -20.37 13.26
CA GLY A 96 -8.86 -21.78 13.39
C GLY A 96 -8.20 -22.47 14.60
N ASP A 97 -7.49 -21.73 15.45
CA ASP A 97 -6.79 -22.29 16.61
C ASP A 97 -7.74 -22.52 17.80
N ARG A 98 -7.39 -23.49 18.65
CA ARG A 98 -7.87 -23.54 20.03
C ARG A 98 -6.80 -22.92 20.92
N THR A 99 -7.20 -21.99 21.79
CA THR A 99 -6.25 -21.10 22.45
C THR A 99 -6.54 -20.90 23.93
N HIS A 100 -5.47 -20.50 24.61
CA HIS A 100 -5.42 -20.01 25.97
C HIS A 100 -4.76 -18.64 25.97
N LEU A 101 -5.10 -17.79 26.94
CA LEU A 101 -4.41 -16.53 27.20
C LEU A 101 -3.45 -16.71 28.37
N VAL A 102 -2.23 -16.20 28.20
CA VAL A 102 -1.24 -16.11 29.27
C VAL A 102 -1.09 -14.64 29.64
N ASP A 103 -1.70 -14.24 30.75
CA ASP A 103 -1.61 -12.87 31.28
C ASP A 103 -0.50 -12.82 32.34
N PHE A 104 0.55 -12.06 32.03
CA PHE A 104 1.69 -11.80 32.92
C PHE A 104 1.86 -10.31 33.18
N SER A 105 0.77 -9.54 33.05
CA SER A 105 0.76 -8.08 33.19
C SER A 105 1.31 -7.59 34.52
N SER A 106 1.19 -8.39 35.58
CA SER A 106 1.68 -8.08 36.92
C SER A 106 3.21 -8.06 37.04
N TYR A 107 3.92 -8.64 36.07
CA TYR A 107 5.37 -8.57 36.02
C TYR A 107 5.80 -7.39 35.13
N ASP A 108 6.56 -6.47 35.72
CA ASP A 108 6.88 -5.18 35.10
C ASP A 108 8.36 -4.79 35.19
N THR A 109 9.21 -5.72 35.62
CA THR A 109 10.65 -5.45 35.75
C THR A 109 11.28 -5.35 34.37
N PRO A 110 11.87 -4.20 33.98
CA PRO A 110 12.52 -4.09 32.70
C PRO A 110 13.67 -5.08 32.54
N GLY A 111 13.84 -5.60 31.33
CA GLY A 111 14.88 -6.57 31.03
C GLY A 111 14.75 -7.11 29.62
N THR A 112 15.77 -7.82 29.17
CA THR A 112 15.85 -8.35 27.81
C THR A 112 15.84 -9.87 27.79
N GLY A 113 15.36 -10.46 26.70
CA GLY A 113 15.46 -11.91 26.47
C GLY A 113 14.62 -12.75 27.45
N TYR A 114 13.47 -12.25 27.86
CA TYR A 114 12.50 -13.04 28.62
C TYR A 114 11.89 -14.14 27.75
N VAL A 115 11.61 -15.29 28.36
CA VAL A 115 10.97 -16.44 27.71
C VAL A 115 9.77 -16.88 28.53
N LEU A 116 8.62 -17.02 27.88
CA LEU A 116 7.41 -17.55 28.49
C LEU A 116 7.30 -19.05 28.22
N VAL A 117 7.17 -19.85 29.27
CA VAL A 117 6.99 -21.31 29.18
C VAL A 117 5.57 -21.65 29.56
N ALA A 118 4.81 -22.29 28.67
CA ALA A 118 3.44 -22.74 28.92
C ALA A 118 3.16 -24.03 28.15
N GLY A 119 2.48 -25.00 28.77
CA GLY A 119 2.17 -26.29 28.12
C GLY A 119 3.42 -27.09 27.72
N GLY A 120 4.54 -26.90 28.42
CA GLY A 120 5.82 -27.54 28.11
C GLY A 120 6.56 -26.95 26.91
N SER A 121 6.07 -25.85 26.33
CA SER A 121 6.71 -25.15 25.21
C SER A 121 7.17 -23.75 25.60
N GLU A 122 8.24 -23.27 24.98
CA GLU A 122 8.83 -21.96 25.22
C GLU A 122 8.45 -20.98 24.10
N SER A 123 8.19 -19.71 24.43
CA SER A 123 8.04 -18.64 23.44
C SER A 123 9.37 -18.32 22.77
N LEU A 124 9.32 -17.56 21.67
CA LEU A 124 10.49 -16.78 21.25
C LEU A 124 10.84 -15.74 22.36
N PRO A 125 12.12 -15.36 22.50
CA PRO A 125 12.50 -14.35 23.47
C PRO A 125 11.90 -12.99 23.15
N PHE A 126 11.70 -12.17 24.18
CA PHE A 126 11.20 -10.80 24.06
C PHE A 126 11.69 -9.92 25.21
N ASP A 127 11.58 -8.61 25.06
CA ASP A 127 11.96 -7.67 26.10
C ASP A 127 10.75 -7.19 26.93
N ILE A 128 11.02 -6.72 28.15
CA ILE A 128 10.11 -5.81 28.86
C ILE A 128 10.82 -4.45 28.85
N SER A 129 10.46 -3.60 27.91
CA SER A 129 11.13 -2.31 27.66
C SER A 129 10.27 -1.39 26.79
N ALA A 130 10.50 -0.08 26.90
CA ALA A 130 9.94 0.93 25.99
C ALA A 130 10.92 1.29 24.85
N ASP A 131 12.20 0.96 24.97
CA ASP A 131 13.24 1.47 24.08
C ASP A 131 13.13 1.00 22.63
N PRO A 132 12.82 -0.29 22.34
CA PRO A 132 12.63 -0.74 20.96
C PRO A 132 11.51 0.03 20.23
N LEU A 133 10.44 0.39 20.95
CA LEU A 133 9.33 1.16 20.39
C LEU A 133 9.71 2.62 20.13
N LYS A 134 10.53 3.22 21.00
CA LYS A 134 11.07 4.59 20.79
C LYS A 134 11.93 4.66 19.53
N GLN A 135 12.72 3.63 19.25
CA GLN A 135 13.49 3.52 18.00
C GLN A 135 12.56 3.26 16.80
N LEU A 136 11.58 2.37 16.96
CA LEU A 136 10.67 1.97 15.88
C LEU A 136 9.92 3.14 15.25
N ARG A 137 9.57 4.17 16.04
CA ARG A 137 9.03 5.44 15.51
C ARG A 137 9.89 6.02 14.38
N TYR A 138 11.21 6.07 14.58
CA TYR A 138 12.13 6.66 13.62
C TYR A 138 12.37 5.77 12.42
N ASP A 139 12.45 4.45 12.64
CA ASP A 139 12.62 3.48 11.57
C ASP A 139 11.38 3.43 10.66
N ALA A 140 10.16 3.51 11.24
CA ALA A 140 8.92 3.59 10.49
C ALA A 140 8.82 4.89 9.64
N LEU A 141 9.33 6.01 10.14
CA LEU A 141 9.43 7.28 9.40
C LEU A 141 10.55 7.26 8.35
N ALA A 142 11.65 6.53 8.58
CA ALA A 142 12.76 6.42 7.64
C ALA A 142 12.34 5.73 6.32
N PHE A 143 11.31 4.88 6.35
CA PHE A 143 10.71 4.25 5.17
C PHE A 143 10.49 5.25 4.01
N PHE A 144 9.97 6.43 4.32
CA PHE A 144 9.64 7.45 3.31
C PHE A 144 10.88 8.01 2.61
N TYR A 145 11.98 8.22 3.35
CA TYR A 145 13.25 8.60 2.73
C TYR A 145 13.74 7.53 1.76
N HIS A 146 13.66 6.25 2.13
CA HIS A 146 14.00 5.16 1.21
C HIS A 146 13.12 5.12 -0.04
N GLN A 147 11.84 5.51 0.07
CA GLN A 147 10.91 5.58 -1.04
C GLN A 147 11.03 6.84 -1.91
N ARG A 148 11.83 7.84 -1.55
CA ARG A 148 11.93 9.07 -2.35
C ARG A 148 12.38 8.81 -3.78
N SER A 149 11.59 9.29 -4.74
CA SER A 149 11.90 9.39 -6.16
C SER A 149 12.62 10.70 -6.47
N GLY A 150 13.37 10.77 -7.56
CA GLY A 150 14.02 12.01 -8.01
C GLY A 150 15.21 12.49 -7.16
N ILE A 151 15.68 11.70 -6.20
CA ILE A 151 16.84 12.00 -5.36
C ILE A 151 17.67 10.74 -5.13
N ALA A 152 18.99 10.92 -4.98
CA ALA A 152 19.86 9.84 -4.52
C ALA A 152 19.54 9.51 -3.06
N ILE A 153 19.50 8.23 -2.74
CA ILE A 153 19.40 7.78 -1.35
C ILE A 153 20.82 7.58 -0.86
N GLU A 154 21.26 8.44 0.04
CA GLU A 154 22.67 8.55 0.38
C GLU A 154 23.06 7.66 1.56
N SER A 155 24.22 7.01 1.45
CA SER A 155 24.72 6.06 2.45
C SER A 155 24.91 6.66 3.84
N GLN A 156 25.10 7.97 3.97
CA GLN A 156 25.20 8.63 5.27
C GLN A 156 23.89 8.55 6.09
N TYR A 157 22.75 8.50 5.39
CA TYR A 157 21.42 8.46 6.00
C TYR A 157 20.93 7.02 6.20
N VAL A 158 21.21 6.13 5.25
CA VAL A 158 20.63 4.77 5.24
C VAL A 158 21.65 3.62 5.32
N GLY A 159 22.95 3.92 5.28
CA GLY A 159 24.00 2.91 5.15
C GLY A 159 24.23 2.46 3.69
N ALA A 160 25.39 1.86 3.42
CA ALA A 160 25.80 1.51 2.07
C ALA A 160 24.88 0.49 1.37
N ALA A 161 24.31 -0.46 2.13
CA ALA A 161 23.45 -1.51 1.57
C ALA A 161 22.14 -0.96 0.96
N TYR A 162 21.66 0.18 1.46
CA TYR A 162 20.40 0.81 1.03
C TYR A 162 20.61 2.03 0.14
N ALA A 163 21.87 2.47 -0.02
CA ALA A 163 22.19 3.60 -0.86
C ALA A 163 21.90 3.26 -2.33
N ARG A 164 21.28 4.19 -3.04
CA ARG A 164 20.99 4.04 -4.47
C ARG A 164 21.06 5.37 -5.19
N ALA A 165 21.39 5.33 -6.47
CA ALA A 165 21.30 6.50 -7.33
C ALA A 165 19.85 7.02 -7.41
N ALA A 166 19.72 8.28 -7.83
CA ALA A 166 18.41 8.86 -8.08
C ALA A 166 17.69 8.09 -9.20
N GLY A 167 16.46 7.67 -8.92
CA GLY A 167 15.57 7.14 -9.95
C GLY A 167 14.71 8.24 -10.55
N HIS A 168 14.33 8.06 -11.81
CA HIS A 168 13.33 8.87 -12.51
C HIS A 168 13.66 10.37 -12.59
N LEU A 169 14.89 10.70 -13.01
CA LEU A 169 15.33 12.07 -13.32
C LEU A 169 15.48 12.37 -14.83
N GLY A 170 14.95 11.52 -15.70
CA GLY A 170 15.09 11.64 -17.16
C GLY A 170 16.52 11.37 -17.64
N VAL A 171 17.33 10.70 -16.82
CA VAL A 171 18.67 10.23 -17.18
C VAL A 171 18.55 8.78 -17.62
N ALA A 172 19.07 8.44 -18.80
CA ALA A 172 19.00 7.09 -19.35
C ALA A 172 19.52 6.06 -18.32
N PRO A 173 18.82 4.93 -18.13
CA PRO A 173 17.70 4.43 -18.94
C PRO A 173 16.32 5.03 -18.62
N ASN A 174 16.17 5.81 -17.56
CA ASN A 174 14.86 6.36 -17.17
C ASN A 174 14.27 7.26 -18.26
N GLN A 175 12.97 7.08 -18.54
CA GLN A 175 12.20 7.88 -19.50
C GLN A 175 11.23 8.88 -18.82
N GLY A 176 11.52 9.25 -17.57
CA GLY A 176 10.76 10.20 -16.76
C GLY A 176 11.54 10.53 -15.48
N ASP A 177 11.10 11.42 -14.61
CA ASP A 177 9.77 12.03 -14.54
C ASP A 177 9.78 13.54 -14.86
N THR A 178 10.83 14.03 -15.55
CA THR A 178 11.02 15.46 -15.83
C THR A 178 10.20 16.00 -17.00
N SER A 179 9.66 15.12 -17.85
CA SER A 179 8.74 15.44 -18.95
C SER A 179 7.88 14.23 -19.27
N VAL A 180 6.83 14.00 -18.48
CA VAL A 180 5.97 12.81 -18.56
C VAL A 180 4.74 13.12 -19.41
N PRO A 181 4.51 12.40 -20.52
CA PRO A 181 3.30 12.56 -21.33
C PRO A 181 2.10 11.86 -20.70
N CYS A 182 0.89 12.31 -21.03
CA CYS A 182 -0.32 11.57 -20.71
C CYS A 182 -0.43 10.28 -21.54
N ARG A 183 -0.96 9.20 -20.93
CA ARG A 183 -1.23 7.93 -21.62
C ARG A 183 -2.14 8.15 -22.83
N GLN A 184 -3.25 8.84 -22.60
CA GLN A 184 -4.06 9.42 -23.67
C GLN A 184 -3.60 10.85 -23.88
N SER A 185 -3.27 11.21 -25.12
CA SER A 185 -2.69 12.53 -25.41
C SER A 185 -3.54 13.67 -24.85
N CYS A 186 -2.95 14.48 -23.98
CA CYS A 186 -3.54 15.66 -23.38
C CYS A 186 -2.96 16.97 -23.98
N GLY A 187 -2.06 16.87 -24.97
CA GLY A 187 -1.42 18.02 -25.61
C GLY A 187 -0.33 18.71 -24.76
N TYR A 188 0.15 18.05 -23.70
CA TYR A 188 1.27 18.50 -22.88
C TYR A 188 2.00 17.32 -22.22
N SER A 189 3.12 17.64 -21.57
CA SER A 189 3.84 16.78 -20.63
C SER A 189 4.06 17.55 -19.33
N LEU A 190 4.18 16.86 -18.20
CA LEU A 190 4.48 17.48 -16.91
C LEU A 190 5.83 17.05 -16.35
N ASP A 191 6.50 17.97 -15.68
CA ASP A 191 7.59 17.63 -14.75
C ASP A 191 6.96 17.25 -13.41
N VAL A 192 6.99 15.96 -13.09
CA VAL A 192 6.39 15.36 -11.89
C VAL A 192 7.45 14.64 -11.07
N ARG A 193 8.69 15.13 -11.09
CA ARG A 193 9.78 14.59 -10.27
C ARG A 193 9.53 14.76 -8.76
N GLY A 194 10.25 13.98 -7.96
CA GLY A 194 10.07 13.94 -6.50
C GLY A 194 8.93 13.01 -6.10
N GLY A 195 8.46 13.17 -4.87
CA GLY A 195 7.48 12.29 -4.24
C GLY A 195 8.04 10.93 -3.87
N TRP A 196 7.19 10.05 -3.36
CA TRP A 196 7.53 8.70 -2.98
C TRP A 196 7.09 7.68 -4.02
N TYR A 197 7.91 6.66 -4.22
CA TYR A 197 7.42 5.40 -4.78
C TYR A 197 6.41 4.80 -3.81
N ASP A 198 5.27 4.38 -4.35
CA ASP A 198 4.10 4.03 -3.55
C ASP A 198 4.28 2.76 -2.74
N ALA A 199 4.84 1.74 -3.39
CA ALA A 199 4.87 0.40 -2.85
C ALA A 199 6.15 -0.32 -3.28
N GLY A 200 6.04 -1.61 -3.62
CA GLY A 200 7.12 -2.37 -4.22
C GLY A 200 7.45 -1.94 -5.65
N ASP A 201 6.61 -1.12 -6.28
CA ASP A 201 6.76 -0.56 -7.61
C ASP A 201 7.30 0.86 -7.63
N HIS A 202 7.53 1.39 -8.84
CA HIS A 202 8.02 2.74 -9.03
C HIS A 202 6.91 3.74 -9.40
N GLY A 203 5.64 3.36 -9.35
CA GLY A 203 4.52 4.27 -9.54
C GLY A 203 4.38 5.26 -8.38
N LYS A 204 3.72 6.39 -8.66
CA LYS A 204 3.40 7.45 -7.69
C LYS A 204 1.94 7.85 -7.89
N TYR A 205 1.14 7.79 -6.84
CA TYR A 205 -0.33 7.80 -6.94
C TYR A 205 -0.90 8.87 -6.00
N VAL A 206 -1.72 9.77 -6.54
CA VAL A 206 -2.20 10.93 -5.78
C VAL A 206 -3.20 10.53 -4.69
N VAL A 207 -4.03 9.51 -4.95
CA VAL A 207 -5.02 9.05 -3.95
C VAL A 207 -4.32 8.37 -2.76
N ASN A 208 -3.43 7.40 -3.03
CA ASN A 208 -2.72 6.72 -1.95
C ASN A 208 -1.67 7.62 -1.26
N GLY A 209 -0.98 8.46 -2.03
CA GLY A 209 -0.10 9.51 -1.51
C GLY A 209 -0.85 10.55 -0.68
N GLY A 210 -2.14 10.78 -0.97
CA GLY A 210 -3.02 11.67 -0.23
C GLY A 210 -3.15 11.28 1.24
N ILE A 211 -3.66 10.09 1.52
CA ILE A 211 -3.78 9.58 2.90
C ILE A 211 -2.40 9.48 3.58
N ALA A 212 -1.37 9.03 2.88
CA ALA A 212 -0.04 8.85 3.47
C ALA A 212 0.56 10.18 3.92
N THR A 213 0.50 11.20 3.06
CA THR A 213 0.99 12.55 3.37
C THR A 213 0.18 13.18 4.50
N TRP A 214 -1.15 13.05 4.45
CA TRP A 214 -2.01 13.54 5.51
C TRP A 214 -1.65 12.93 6.86
N GLN A 215 -1.36 11.63 6.92
CA GLN A 215 -1.00 10.97 8.18
C GLN A 215 0.33 11.46 8.74
N LEU A 216 1.36 11.70 7.91
CA LEU A 216 2.62 12.28 8.39
C LEU A 216 2.43 13.72 8.92
N GLN A 217 1.68 14.55 8.19
CA GLN A 217 1.33 15.90 8.64
C GLN A 217 0.50 15.88 9.92
N ASN A 218 -0.49 14.99 10.01
CA ASN A 218 -1.37 14.83 11.16
C ASN A 218 -0.63 14.27 12.38
N ALA A 219 0.41 13.44 12.20
CA ALA A 219 1.23 12.98 13.31
C ALA A 219 1.86 14.16 14.05
N TYR A 220 2.37 15.16 13.30
CA TYR A 220 2.87 16.40 13.86
C TYR A 220 1.75 17.30 14.39
N GLU A 221 0.70 17.53 13.58
CA GLU A 221 -0.40 18.42 13.92
C GLU A 221 -1.15 18.01 15.19
N ARG A 222 -1.34 16.70 15.41
CA ARG A 222 -1.89 16.17 16.67
C ARG A 222 -1.12 16.72 17.87
N THR A 223 0.21 16.78 17.81
CA THR A 223 1.03 17.27 18.93
C THR A 223 0.86 18.75 19.21
N LEU A 224 0.26 19.51 18.29
CA LEU A 224 -0.10 20.92 18.49
C LEU A 224 -1.42 21.08 19.27
N HIS A 225 -2.25 20.04 19.30
CA HIS A 225 -3.63 20.13 19.78
C HIS A 225 -3.97 19.14 20.91
N VAL A 226 -3.10 18.17 21.19
CA VAL A 226 -3.25 17.24 22.31
C VAL A 226 -2.31 17.63 23.44
N ASP A 227 -2.87 17.92 24.60
CA ASP A 227 -2.10 18.28 25.80
C ASP A 227 -1.15 17.15 26.21
N GLY A 228 0.12 17.48 26.43
CA GLY A 228 1.14 16.53 26.86
C GLY A 228 1.75 15.66 25.75
N ALA A 229 1.39 15.88 24.49
CA ALA A 229 1.98 15.19 23.36
C ALA A 229 3.47 15.55 23.15
N ASP A 230 4.29 14.58 22.71
CA ASP A 230 5.74 14.74 22.56
C ASP A 230 6.10 15.34 21.18
N ARG A 231 5.82 16.64 21.03
CA ARG A 231 6.17 17.40 19.81
C ARG A 231 7.68 17.36 19.51
N ALA A 232 8.52 17.35 20.54
CA ALA A 232 9.96 17.42 20.37
C ALA A 232 10.52 16.18 19.67
N ALA A 233 9.90 15.01 19.87
CA ALA A 233 10.31 13.78 19.21
C ALA A 233 10.09 13.78 17.69
N LEU A 234 9.25 14.67 17.16
CA LEU A 234 8.98 14.85 15.72
C LEU A 234 9.61 16.13 15.15
N GLY A 235 10.43 16.83 15.94
CA GLY A 235 11.07 18.09 15.55
C GLY A 235 12.27 17.93 14.62
N ASP A 236 12.98 19.05 14.40
CA ASP A 236 14.20 19.14 13.60
C ASP A 236 15.32 18.22 14.16
N GLY A 237 16.08 17.59 13.27
CA GLY A 237 17.24 16.76 13.58
C GLY A 237 16.95 15.35 14.09
N LYS A 238 15.67 14.95 14.11
CA LYS A 238 15.21 13.64 14.61
C LYS A 238 15.28 12.53 13.59
N LEU A 239 15.04 12.83 12.31
CA LEU A 239 15.17 11.88 11.22
C LEU A 239 16.55 11.94 10.58
N ARG A 240 16.92 10.84 9.94
CA ARG A 240 18.16 10.73 9.16
C ARG A 240 17.84 11.07 7.71
N ILE A 241 17.60 12.34 7.45
CA ILE A 241 17.26 12.87 6.12
C ILE A 241 18.17 14.05 5.75
N PRO A 242 18.27 14.43 4.46
CA PRO A 242 19.03 15.60 4.03
C PRO A 242 18.63 16.90 4.73
N GLU A 243 17.36 17.05 5.07
CA GLU A 243 16.77 18.28 5.61
C GLU A 243 16.97 18.48 7.12
N ARG A 244 17.53 17.50 7.85
CA ARG A 244 17.55 17.37 9.32
C ARG A 244 18.24 18.46 10.16
N ALA A 245 18.56 19.61 9.58
CA ALA A 245 19.18 20.73 10.26
C ALA A 245 18.77 22.07 9.63
N ASN A 246 17.54 22.15 9.10
CA ASN A 246 17.01 23.32 8.41
C ASN A 246 16.09 24.18 9.29
N GLY A 247 15.88 23.81 10.57
CA GLY A 247 14.97 24.50 11.49
C GLY A 247 13.50 24.11 11.34
N VAL A 248 13.17 23.09 10.54
CA VAL A 248 11.82 22.58 10.30
C VAL A 248 11.69 21.22 10.98
N PRO A 249 10.51 20.87 11.53
CA PRO A 249 10.25 19.50 11.97
C PRO A 249 10.49 18.50 10.83
N ASP A 250 11.42 17.56 11.01
CA ASP A 250 11.83 16.63 9.95
C ASP A 250 10.67 15.81 9.35
N VAL A 251 9.64 15.51 10.14
CA VAL A 251 8.43 14.82 9.64
C VAL A 251 7.65 15.68 8.64
N LEU A 252 7.67 17.00 8.80
CA LEU A 252 7.09 17.93 7.82
C LEU A 252 7.96 18.00 6.57
N ASP A 253 9.30 18.03 6.70
CA ASP A 253 10.19 17.97 5.53
C ASP A 253 9.95 16.74 4.68
N GLU A 254 9.85 15.58 5.32
CA GLU A 254 9.53 14.33 4.62
C GLU A 254 8.15 14.44 3.95
N ALA A 255 7.12 14.90 4.64
CA ALA A 255 5.79 15.11 4.05
C ALA A 255 5.80 16.10 2.88
N ARG A 256 6.57 17.19 2.97
CA ARG A 256 6.70 18.19 1.89
C ARG A 256 7.26 17.59 0.61
N TRP A 257 8.10 16.57 0.71
CA TRP A 257 8.61 15.85 -0.47
C TRP A 257 7.47 15.30 -1.34
N GLU A 258 6.43 14.74 -0.70
CA GLU A 258 5.24 14.25 -1.39
C GLU A 258 4.28 15.38 -1.75
N VAL A 259 4.05 16.37 -0.86
CA VAL A 259 3.21 17.54 -1.19
C VAL A 259 3.68 18.20 -2.48
N GLU A 260 4.99 18.39 -2.67
CA GLU A 260 5.49 18.98 -3.91
C GLU A 260 5.22 18.13 -5.16
N PHE A 261 5.26 16.79 -5.04
CA PHE A 261 4.84 15.90 -6.13
C PHE A 261 3.33 16.05 -6.41
N LEU A 262 2.48 16.04 -5.38
CA LEU A 262 1.04 16.19 -5.54
C LEU A 262 0.69 17.54 -6.22
N LEU A 263 1.39 18.61 -5.85
CA LEU A 263 1.25 19.92 -6.51
C LEU A 263 1.66 19.90 -7.99
N ARG A 264 2.72 19.15 -8.35
CA ARG A 264 3.16 18.98 -9.75
C ARG A 264 2.16 18.18 -10.60
N MET A 265 1.31 17.37 -9.98
CA MET A 265 0.28 16.58 -10.66
C MET A 265 -0.95 17.40 -11.06
N GLN A 266 -1.06 18.65 -10.60
CA GLN A 266 -2.18 19.54 -10.95
C GLN A 266 -2.07 20.03 -12.40
N VAL A 267 -3.17 19.92 -13.14
CA VAL A 267 -3.27 20.37 -14.52
C VAL A 267 -3.12 21.90 -14.58
N PRO A 268 -2.17 22.44 -15.36
CA PRO A 268 -1.91 23.88 -15.43
C PRO A 268 -3.09 24.70 -15.97
N ALA A 269 -3.13 25.98 -15.59
CA ALA A 269 -4.08 26.95 -16.15
C ALA A 269 -4.01 27.02 -17.68
N GLY A 270 -5.15 27.27 -18.32
CA GLY A 270 -5.27 27.35 -19.79
C GLY A 270 -5.28 25.99 -20.51
N ARG A 271 -5.27 24.87 -19.79
CA ARG A 271 -5.44 23.51 -20.33
C ARG A 271 -6.85 22.98 -20.06
N THR A 272 -7.26 21.98 -20.84
CA THR A 272 -8.46 21.18 -20.51
C THR A 272 -8.28 20.52 -19.15
N ASP A 273 -9.33 20.52 -18.34
CA ASP A 273 -9.32 20.06 -16.94
C ASP A 273 -8.38 20.87 -16.01
N ALA A 274 -8.06 22.13 -16.34
CA ALA A 274 -7.25 23.01 -15.48
C ALA A 274 -7.71 22.99 -14.01
N GLY A 275 -6.75 22.81 -13.10
CA GLY A 275 -6.99 22.70 -11.66
C GLY A 275 -7.31 21.29 -11.17
N MET A 276 -7.79 20.39 -12.04
CA MET A 276 -7.88 18.96 -11.71
C MET A 276 -6.50 18.34 -11.55
N VAL A 277 -6.42 17.16 -10.95
CA VAL A 277 -5.14 16.48 -10.67
C VAL A 277 -5.11 15.12 -11.33
N HIS A 278 -3.99 14.81 -11.99
CA HIS A 278 -3.73 13.49 -12.57
C HIS A 278 -3.81 12.40 -11.48
N HIS A 279 -4.49 11.30 -11.77
CA HIS A 279 -4.75 10.30 -10.73
C HIS A 279 -3.47 9.63 -10.21
N LYS A 280 -2.55 9.35 -11.13
CA LYS A 280 -1.29 8.66 -10.88
C LYS A 280 -0.32 8.86 -12.03
N MET A 281 0.94 8.53 -11.79
CA MET A 281 1.97 8.44 -12.81
C MET A 281 2.84 7.22 -12.54
N HIS A 282 3.10 6.43 -13.57
CA HIS A 282 3.77 5.14 -13.42
C HIS A 282 4.32 4.64 -14.76
N ASP A 283 4.86 3.44 -14.76
CA ASP A 283 5.36 2.76 -15.95
C ASP A 283 4.21 2.37 -16.89
N GLU A 284 4.43 2.41 -18.20
CA GLU A 284 3.44 1.95 -19.17
C GLU A 284 3.09 0.46 -18.99
N ASN A 285 4.04 -0.34 -18.50
CA ASN A 285 3.87 -1.76 -18.17
C ASN A 285 4.61 -2.09 -16.87
N TRP A 286 4.17 -3.15 -16.19
CA TRP A 286 4.83 -3.62 -14.97
C TRP A 286 6.26 -4.05 -15.30
N THR A 287 7.23 -3.50 -14.57
CA THR A 287 8.63 -3.91 -14.62
C THR A 287 8.84 -5.22 -13.85
N GLY A 288 9.82 -6.02 -14.29
CA GLY A 288 10.23 -7.24 -13.59
C GLY A 288 10.98 -6.95 -12.28
N MET A 289 11.31 -8.00 -11.53
CA MET A 289 12.11 -7.90 -10.31
C MET A 289 13.40 -8.73 -10.44
N PRO A 290 14.54 -8.25 -9.90
CA PRO A 290 14.72 -6.91 -9.33
C PRO A 290 14.79 -5.81 -10.41
N THR A 291 14.40 -4.59 -10.06
CA THR A 291 14.62 -3.38 -10.87
C THR A 291 14.95 -2.23 -9.94
N ILE A 292 16.20 -1.76 -9.90
CA ILE A 292 16.55 -0.58 -9.10
C ILE A 292 15.94 0.66 -9.80
N PRO A 293 15.42 1.66 -9.07
CA PRO A 293 14.75 2.81 -9.70
C PRO A 293 15.56 3.54 -10.79
N SER A 294 16.88 3.65 -10.64
CA SER A 294 17.76 4.27 -11.65
C SER A 294 17.99 3.41 -12.89
N GLN A 295 17.61 2.14 -12.86
CA GLN A 295 17.75 1.17 -13.96
C GLN A 295 16.44 0.94 -14.71
N ASP A 296 15.35 1.52 -14.22
CA ASP A 296 14.04 1.42 -14.85
C ASP A 296 14.06 2.06 -16.25
N SER A 297 13.92 1.25 -17.29
CA SER A 297 13.89 1.70 -18.68
C SER A 297 12.48 1.94 -19.21
N SER A 298 11.45 1.71 -18.39
CA SER A 298 10.06 1.79 -18.83
C SER A 298 9.67 3.23 -19.14
N ARG A 299 8.75 3.38 -20.10
CA ARG A 299 8.17 4.68 -20.41
C ARG A 299 7.26 5.09 -19.27
N ARG A 300 7.42 6.32 -18.79
CA ARG A 300 6.61 6.91 -17.74
C ARG A 300 5.42 7.64 -18.34
N ILE A 301 4.24 7.48 -17.74
CA ILE A 301 2.99 8.03 -18.25
C ILE A 301 2.12 8.63 -17.15
N LEU A 302 1.43 9.74 -17.44
CA LEU A 302 0.36 10.27 -16.60
C LEU A 302 -0.95 9.55 -16.93
N ALA A 303 -1.65 9.06 -15.91
CA ALA A 303 -3.02 8.62 -16.04
C ALA A 303 -3.97 9.84 -16.16
N PRO A 304 -5.21 9.66 -16.66
CA PRO A 304 -6.22 10.72 -16.64
C PRO A 304 -6.42 11.33 -15.25
N VAL A 305 -6.98 12.54 -15.21
CA VAL A 305 -7.38 13.18 -13.95
C VAL A 305 -8.52 12.43 -13.29
N SER A 306 -8.61 12.50 -11.96
CA SER A 306 -9.80 12.04 -11.23
C SER A 306 -10.24 13.03 -10.16
N THR A 307 -11.54 13.03 -9.85
CA THR A 307 -12.11 13.86 -8.79
C THR A 307 -11.51 13.49 -7.44
N ALA A 308 -11.34 12.20 -7.14
CA ALA A 308 -10.71 11.71 -5.92
C ALA A 308 -9.28 12.26 -5.76
N ALA A 309 -8.43 12.14 -6.79
CA ALA A 309 -7.07 12.66 -6.76
C ALA A 309 -7.03 14.19 -6.58
N THR A 310 -7.95 14.89 -7.23
CA THR A 310 -8.08 16.35 -7.12
C THR A 310 -8.42 16.78 -5.70
N LEU A 311 -9.33 16.06 -5.03
CA LEU A 311 -9.74 16.34 -3.66
C LEU A 311 -8.70 15.91 -2.63
N ASN A 312 -8.01 14.78 -2.84
CA ASN A 312 -6.87 14.34 -2.02
C ASN A 312 -5.77 15.40 -2.00
N MET A 313 -5.35 15.90 -3.18
CA MET A 313 -4.36 16.98 -3.26
C MET A 313 -4.87 18.25 -2.59
N ALA A 314 -6.14 18.62 -2.79
CA ALA A 314 -6.72 19.81 -2.16
C ALA A 314 -6.68 19.73 -0.62
N ALA A 315 -7.05 18.58 -0.07
CA ALA A 315 -7.05 18.33 1.37
C ALA A 315 -5.63 18.42 1.95
N VAL A 316 -4.68 17.69 1.36
CA VAL A 316 -3.28 17.65 1.79
C VAL A 316 -2.59 19.00 1.66
N ALA A 317 -2.83 19.74 0.57
CA ALA A 317 -2.23 21.05 0.36
C ALA A 317 -2.83 22.13 1.28
N ALA A 318 -4.11 22.02 1.66
CA ALA A 318 -4.69 22.89 2.68
C ALA A 318 -4.05 22.63 4.05
N GLN A 319 -3.88 21.36 4.45
CA GLN A 319 -3.14 21.01 5.67
C GLN A 319 -1.69 21.50 5.63
N ALA A 320 -0.98 21.29 4.51
CA ALA A 320 0.37 21.80 4.34
C ALA A 320 0.42 23.31 4.52
N ALA A 321 -0.53 24.05 3.97
CA ALA A 321 -0.56 25.50 4.07
C ALA A 321 -0.55 26.01 5.52
N ARG A 322 -1.40 25.48 6.40
CA ARG A 322 -1.44 25.91 7.81
C ARG A 322 -0.24 25.42 8.62
N LEU A 323 0.29 24.24 8.33
CA LEU A 323 1.44 23.69 9.07
C LEU A 323 2.77 24.34 8.68
N TRP A 324 2.89 24.76 7.42
CA TRP A 324 4.11 25.37 6.89
C TRP A 324 4.19 26.89 7.01
N GLU A 325 3.08 27.58 7.31
CA GLU A 325 3.08 29.04 7.49
C GLU A 325 4.23 29.56 8.38
N PRO A 326 4.52 28.97 9.57
CA PRO A 326 5.60 29.48 10.43
C PRO A 326 7.02 29.16 9.94
N TYR A 327 7.19 28.27 8.95
CA TYR A 327 8.51 27.81 8.48
C TYR A 327 8.83 28.31 7.07
N ASP A 328 7.83 28.35 6.17
CA ASP A 328 7.94 28.78 4.79
C ASP A 328 6.59 29.33 4.31
N ALA A 329 6.33 30.62 4.58
CA ALA A 329 5.10 31.29 4.20
C ALA A 329 4.86 31.32 2.67
N THR A 330 5.92 31.25 1.86
CA THR A 330 5.79 31.24 0.39
C THR A 330 5.26 29.88 -0.08
N PHE A 331 5.82 28.80 0.45
CA PHE A 331 5.29 27.46 0.20
C PHE A 331 3.87 27.30 0.72
N ALA A 332 3.58 27.80 1.93
CA ALA A 332 2.25 27.77 2.51
C ALA A 332 1.21 28.45 1.61
N ALA A 333 1.51 29.65 1.10
CA ALA A 333 0.63 30.38 0.18
C ALA A 333 0.43 29.63 -1.15
N LYS A 334 1.49 29.03 -1.69
CA LYS A 334 1.42 28.20 -2.90
C LYS A 334 0.51 26.98 -2.68
N ALA A 335 0.68 26.27 -1.57
CA ALA A 335 -0.13 25.11 -1.23
C ALA A 335 -1.62 25.49 -1.09
N LEU A 336 -1.92 26.58 -0.36
CA LEU A 336 -3.30 27.05 -0.21
C LEU A 336 -3.94 27.45 -1.55
N SER A 337 -3.19 28.15 -2.42
CA SER A 337 -3.69 28.52 -3.74
C SER A 337 -4.03 27.27 -4.57
N ALA A 338 -3.14 26.28 -4.60
CA ALA A 338 -3.35 25.04 -5.34
C ALA A 338 -4.56 24.26 -4.79
N ALA A 339 -4.70 24.20 -3.46
CA ALA A 339 -5.82 23.55 -2.78
C ALA A 339 -7.18 24.15 -3.19
N ARG A 340 -7.28 25.48 -3.19
CA ARG A 340 -8.49 26.19 -3.60
C ARG A 340 -8.83 25.95 -5.07
N THR A 341 -7.82 26.02 -5.94
CA THR A 341 -7.98 25.75 -7.38
C THR A 341 -8.47 24.33 -7.61
N ALA A 342 -7.89 23.34 -6.93
CA ALA A 342 -8.29 21.94 -7.06
C ALA A 342 -9.70 21.69 -6.53
N TYR A 343 -10.05 22.21 -5.36
CA TYR A 343 -11.39 22.05 -4.81
C TYR A 343 -12.46 22.66 -5.72
N ALA A 344 -12.21 23.85 -6.27
CA ALA A 344 -13.11 24.48 -7.25
C ALA A 344 -13.24 23.63 -8.53
N ALA A 345 -12.12 23.11 -9.06
CA ALA A 345 -12.12 22.24 -10.22
C ALA A 345 -12.88 20.93 -9.98
N ALA A 346 -12.73 20.32 -8.80
CA ALA A 346 -13.45 19.12 -8.40
C ALA A 346 -14.96 19.36 -8.32
N LYS A 347 -15.41 20.49 -7.73
CA LYS A 347 -16.84 20.86 -7.70
C LYS A 347 -17.43 21.04 -9.11
N ALA A 348 -16.64 21.55 -10.05
CA ALA A 348 -17.05 21.66 -11.45
C ALA A 348 -17.04 20.31 -12.20
N ASN A 349 -16.28 19.33 -11.71
CA ASN A 349 -16.08 18.03 -12.34
C ASN A 349 -16.24 16.86 -11.34
N PRO A 350 -17.43 16.69 -10.72
CA PRO A 350 -17.59 15.77 -9.59
C PRO A 350 -17.57 14.28 -9.97
N ASN A 351 -17.70 13.96 -11.27
CA ASN A 351 -17.90 12.59 -11.76
C ASN A 351 -16.73 12.07 -12.60
N ARG A 352 -15.50 12.60 -12.41
CA ARG A 352 -14.29 12.10 -13.08
C ARG A 352 -13.72 10.94 -12.26
N ILE A 353 -14.22 9.73 -12.53
CA ILE A 353 -13.89 8.54 -11.76
C ILE A 353 -12.73 7.76 -12.40
N ALA A 354 -11.76 7.36 -11.57
CA ALA A 354 -10.67 6.49 -11.99
C ALA A 354 -11.19 5.06 -12.23
N SER A 355 -10.77 4.45 -13.33
CA SER A 355 -11.23 3.10 -13.66
C SER A 355 -10.52 2.04 -12.80
N ALA A 356 -11.28 1.16 -12.17
CA ALA A 356 -10.71 -0.01 -11.48
C ALA A 356 -9.96 -0.96 -12.43
N SER A 357 -10.20 -0.88 -13.74
CA SER A 357 -9.46 -1.66 -14.75
C SER A 357 -8.13 -1.04 -15.18
N ASP A 358 -7.81 0.18 -14.72
CA ASP A 358 -6.53 0.84 -15.01
C ASP A 358 -5.41 0.30 -14.09
N GLY A 359 -5.13 -1.00 -14.18
CA GLY A 359 -4.14 -1.71 -13.35
C GLY A 359 -2.87 -2.14 -14.07
N THR A 360 -2.65 -1.69 -15.31
CA THR A 360 -1.46 -2.09 -16.10
C THR A 360 -0.30 -1.14 -15.79
N GLY A 361 0.83 -1.68 -15.33
CA GLY A 361 2.04 -0.92 -15.02
C GLY A 361 1.97 -0.05 -13.77
N GLY A 362 0.86 -0.13 -13.03
CA GLY A 362 0.68 0.53 -11.75
C GLY A 362 -0.72 0.26 -11.19
N GLY A 363 -0.85 0.28 -9.85
CA GLY A 363 -2.10 0.02 -9.13
C GLY A 363 -3.24 0.95 -9.56
N ALA A 364 -4.47 0.44 -9.58
CA ALA A 364 -5.62 1.19 -10.11
C ALA A 364 -6.11 2.30 -9.18
N TYR A 365 -6.11 2.06 -7.85
CA TYR A 365 -6.64 2.98 -6.83
C TYR A 365 -7.99 3.61 -7.19
N GLY A 366 -8.86 2.81 -7.82
CA GLY A 366 -10.18 3.24 -8.24
C GLY A 366 -11.13 3.37 -7.06
N ASP A 367 -11.95 4.40 -7.09
CA ASP A 367 -13.05 4.62 -6.15
C ASP A 367 -14.31 5.02 -6.92
N THR A 368 -15.44 4.46 -6.54
CA THR A 368 -16.74 4.68 -7.19
C THR A 368 -17.57 5.77 -6.51
N SER A 369 -17.19 6.18 -5.30
CA SER A 369 -17.72 7.35 -4.59
C SER A 369 -16.61 8.39 -4.47
N VAL A 370 -16.98 9.66 -4.36
CA VAL A 370 -16.04 10.73 -3.96
C VAL A 370 -16.65 11.67 -2.92
N THR A 371 -17.76 11.24 -2.31
CA THR A 371 -18.54 12.08 -1.40
C THR A 371 -17.79 12.34 -0.10
N ASP A 372 -16.99 11.37 0.33
CA ASP A 372 -16.15 11.42 1.50
C ASP A 372 -14.87 12.23 1.24
N GLU A 373 -14.28 12.17 0.04
CA GLU A 373 -13.19 13.07 -0.36
C GLU A 373 -13.64 14.52 -0.42
N PHE A 374 -14.87 14.79 -0.89
CA PHE A 374 -15.43 16.15 -0.88
C PHE A 374 -15.55 16.67 0.55
N TYR A 375 -16.05 15.83 1.45
CA TYR A 375 -16.16 16.16 2.87
C TYR A 375 -14.78 16.41 3.50
N TRP A 376 -13.80 15.53 3.25
CA TRP A 376 -12.46 15.67 3.77
C TRP A 376 -11.77 16.95 3.27
N ALA A 377 -11.77 17.19 1.96
CA ALA A 377 -11.15 18.40 1.40
C ALA A 377 -11.82 19.68 1.91
N ALA A 378 -13.15 19.69 2.08
CA ALA A 378 -13.86 20.80 2.69
C ALA A 378 -13.48 21.01 4.16
N ALA A 379 -13.32 19.93 4.93
CA ALA A 379 -12.87 19.99 6.32
C ALA A 379 -11.47 20.60 6.45
N GLU A 380 -10.52 20.17 5.62
CA GLU A 380 -9.15 20.71 5.62
C GLU A 380 -9.10 22.18 5.20
N LEU A 381 -9.82 22.55 4.13
CA LEU A 381 -9.91 23.93 3.68
C LEU A 381 -10.59 24.83 4.71
N TYR A 382 -11.63 24.33 5.38
CA TYR A 382 -12.29 25.07 6.44
C TYR A 382 -11.38 25.25 7.66
N ALA A 383 -10.71 24.19 8.13
CA ALA A 383 -9.76 24.27 9.24
C ALA A 383 -8.59 25.23 8.95
N THR A 384 -8.19 25.34 7.68
CA THR A 384 -7.10 26.21 7.25
C THR A 384 -7.51 27.67 7.09
N THR A 385 -8.77 27.95 6.70
CA THR A 385 -9.16 29.29 6.20
C THR A 385 -10.28 29.95 7.00
N GLY A 386 -11.07 29.19 7.75
CA GLY A 386 -12.28 29.67 8.41
C GLY A 386 -13.42 30.08 7.47
N GLU A 387 -13.29 29.91 6.15
CA GLU A 387 -14.26 30.44 5.20
C GLU A 387 -15.62 29.75 5.26
N SER A 388 -16.68 30.56 5.20
CA SER A 388 -18.07 30.11 5.35
C SER A 388 -18.53 29.16 4.24
N ALA A 389 -17.96 29.25 3.04
CA ALA A 389 -18.29 28.36 1.93
C ALA A 389 -17.87 26.90 2.24
N TYR A 390 -16.65 26.68 2.73
CA TYR A 390 -16.19 25.35 3.13
C TYR A 390 -16.92 24.85 4.37
N ARG A 391 -17.22 25.76 5.33
CA ARG A 391 -18.09 25.43 6.46
C ARG A 391 -19.47 24.93 6.01
N ALA A 392 -20.06 25.56 4.99
CA ALA A 392 -21.35 25.14 4.44
C ALA A 392 -21.25 23.76 3.78
N ASP A 393 -20.17 23.48 3.03
CA ASP A 393 -19.94 22.17 2.43
C ASP A 393 -19.73 21.07 3.50
N VAL A 394 -18.98 21.37 4.59
CA VAL A 394 -18.81 20.47 5.75
C VAL A 394 -20.14 20.21 6.45
N THR A 395 -20.85 21.27 6.86
CA THR A 395 -22.07 21.15 7.67
C THR A 395 -23.29 20.65 6.88
N GLY A 396 -23.27 20.81 5.55
CA GLY A 396 -24.28 20.26 4.65
C GLY A 396 -24.03 18.80 4.23
N SER A 397 -22.85 18.25 4.52
CA SER A 397 -22.51 16.86 4.20
C SER A 397 -23.27 15.87 5.09
N SER A 398 -23.66 14.73 4.53
CA SER A 398 -24.19 13.59 5.29
C SER A 398 -23.16 12.97 6.24
N PHE A 399 -21.88 13.32 6.09
CA PHE A 399 -20.80 12.84 6.94
C PHE A 399 -20.52 13.72 8.16
N TYR A 400 -21.14 14.89 8.25
CA TYR A 400 -20.92 15.83 9.33
C TYR A 400 -21.15 15.20 10.72
N LYS A 401 -20.46 15.73 11.73
CA LYS A 401 -20.49 15.27 13.14
C LYS A 401 -19.96 13.84 13.35
N GLY A 402 -18.92 13.44 12.62
CA GLY A 402 -18.27 12.14 12.81
C GLY A 402 -18.96 10.97 12.11
N THR A 403 -19.93 11.24 11.22
CA THR A 403 -20.75 10.19 10.62
C THR A 403 -19.96 9.34 9.62
N SER A 404 -18.96 9.90 8.92
CA SER A 404 -18.10 9.09 8.03
C SER A 404 -17.24 8.11 8.85
N PHE A 405 -16.61 8.61 9.91
CA PHE A 405 -15.77 7.79 10.79
C PHE A 405 -16.55 6.61 11.40
N ALA A 406 -17.77 6.87 11.87
CA ALA A 406 -18.62 5.85 12.50
C ALA A 406 -18.98 4.69 11.56
N GLN A 407 -18.96 4.89 10.23
CA GLN A 407 -19.32 3.85 9.27
C GLN A 407 -18.23 2.78 9.12
N ARG A 408 -16.96 3.19 8.92
CA ARG A 408 -15.85 2.22 8.73
C ARG A 408 -14.44 2.74 9.09
N GLY A 409 -14.31 3.84 9.82
CA GLY A 409 -13.01 4.44 10.12
C GLY A 409 -12.48 5.22 8.91
N TYR A 410 -11.29 4.88 8.42
CA TYR A 410 -10.71 5.42 7.18
C TYR A 410 -9.67 4.48 6.56
N ASP A 411 -9.55 4.60 5.23
CA ASP A 411 -8.51 4.01 4.39
C ASP A 411 -8.31 4.90 3.14
N TRP A 412 -7.50 4.47 2.17
CA TRP A 412 -7.19 5.27 0.98
C TRP A 412 -8.41 5.56 0.08
N GLY A 413 -9.46 4.74 0.14
CA GLY A 413 -10.74 4.90 -0.57
C GLY A 413 -11.93 5.10 0.38
N TRP A 414 -11.66 5.52 1.62
CA TRP A 414 -12.65 6.04 2.55
C TRP A 414 -12.04 7.15 3.40
N THR A 415 -12.06 8.36 2.85
CA THR A 415 -11.24 9.44 3.39
C THR A 415 -11.98 10.39 4.33
N GLY A 416 -13.31 10.24 4.46
CA GLY A 416 -14.10 11.15 5.28
C GLY A 416 -13.73 11.12 6.78
N GLY A 417 -13.24 9.98 7.28
CA GLY A 417 -12.69 9.87 8.64
C GLY A 417 -11.44 10.73 8.88
N LEU A 418 -10.69 11.09 7.83
CA LEU A 418 -9.57 12.04 7.91
C LEU A 418 -10.09 13.45 8.21
N GLY A 419 -11.14 13.87 7.49
CA GLY A 419 -11.84 15.13 7.76
C GLY A 419 -12.46 15.20 9.16
N ASP A 420 -13.10 14.12 9.61
CA ASP A 420 -13.62 14.00 10.98
C ASP A 420 -12.50 14.15 12.03
N THR A 421 -11.32 13.58 11.77
CA THR A 421 -10.15 13.71 12.65
C THR A 421 -9.68 15.16 12.74
N THR A 422 -9.56 15.85 11.60
CA THR A 422 -9.19 17.27 11.56
C THR A 422 -10.18 18.14 12.33
N LEU A 423 -11.48 17.95 12.12
CA LEU A 423 -12.52 18.74 12.83
C LEU A 423 -12.62 18.41 14.33
N ALA A 424 -12.13 17.24 14.76
CA ALA A 424 -12.06 16.87 16.17
C ALA A 424 -10.82 17.44 16.89
N LEU A 425 -9.74 17.70 16.16
CA LEU A 425 -8.45 18.16 16.69
C LEU A 425 -8.25 19.67 16.53
N VAL A 426 -8.38 20.18 15.30
CA VAL A 426 -8.01 21.55 14.93
C VAL A 426 -9.13 22.52 15.34
N PRO A 427 -8.83 23.59 16.11
CA PRO A 427 -9.82 24.59 16.49
C PRO A 427 -10.45 25.28 15.26
N THR A 428 -11.77 25.38 15.25
CA THR A 428 -12.57 26.08 14.21
C THR A 428 -13.78 26.77 14.85
N ASP A 429 -14.56 27.51 14.06
CA ASP A 429 -15.83 28.14 14.48
C ASP A 429 -17.05 27.19 14.44
N LEU A 430 -16.84 25.87 14.45
CA LEU A 430 -17.93 24.92 14.63
C LEU A 430 -18.48 25.01 16.07
N PRO A 431 -19.78 24.79 16.28
CA PRO A 431 -20.33 24.67 17.62
C PRO A 431 -19.59 23.61 18.43
N ALA A 432 -19.23 23.92 19.68
CA ALA A 432 -18.56 22.96 20.56
C ALA A 432 -19.34 21.63 20.71
N SER A 433 -20.67 21.67 20.61
CA SER A 433 -21.53 20.48 20.58
C SER A 433 -21.27 19.58 19.37
N ASP A 434 -20.92 20.16 18.23
CA ASP A 434 -20.69 19.42 16.99
C ASP A 434 -19.28 18.82 16.97
N VAL A 435 -18.29 19.54 17.51
CA VAL A 435 -16.94 18.99 17.78
C VAL A 435 -17.04 17.83 18.77
N ALA A 436 -17.80 18.00 19.86
CA ALA A 436 -18.03 16.93 20.84
C ALA A 436 -18.74 15.72 20.23
N ALA A 437 -19.71 15.93 19.33
CA ALA A 437 -20.37 14.86 18.60
C ALA A 437 -19.38 14.08 17.70
N THR A 438 -18.50 14.80 17.00
CA THR A 438 -17.44 14.20 16.17
C THR A 438 -16.48 13.35 17.01
N ARG A 439 -15.99 13.87 18.14
CA ARG A 439 -15.16 13.10 19.09
C ARG A 439 -15.91 11.87 19.62
N SER A 440 -17.19 12.01 19.96
CA SER A 440 -18.03 10.91 20.44
C SER A 440 -18.20 9.79 19.40
N ALA A 441 -18.29 10.14 18.11
CA ALA A 441 -18.35 9.16 17.03
C ALA A 441 -17.04 8.34 16.90
N ILE A 442 -15.89 9.01 17.01
CA ILE A 442 -14.57 8.34 17.03
C ILE A 442 -14.45 7.40 18.23
N VAL A 443 -14.86 7.86 19.41
CA VAL A 443 -14.90 7.04 20.64
C VAL A 443 -15.85 5.84 20.49
N SER A 444 -17.00 6.02 19.84
CA SER A 444 -17.96 4.94 19.59
C SER A 444 -17.40 3.90 18.61
N PHE A 445 -16.68 4.33 17.58
CA PHE A 445 -15.96 3.41 16.67
C PHE A 445 -14.90 2.61 17.43
N ALA A 446 -14.13 3.27 18.30
CA ALA A 446 -13.14 2.63 19.17
C ALA A 446 -13.78 1.61 20.12
N ASP A 447 -14.91 1.92 20.77
CA ASP A 447 -15.66 0.98 21.61
C ASP A 447 -16.18 -0.24 20.83
N ALA A 448 -16.63 -0.03 19.59
CA ALA A 448 -17.01 -1.12 18.71
C ALA A 448 -15.80 -1.99 18.34
N ALA A 449 -14.62 -1.40 18.12
CA ALA A 449 -13.38 -2.14 17.90
C ALA A 449 -12.99 -2.98 19.11
N LEU A 450 -13.03 -2.41 20.33
CA LEU A 450 -12.77 -3.14 21.57
C LEU A 450 -13.70 -4.35 21.74
N SER A 451 -14.98 -4.19 21.39
CA SER A 451 -15.96 -5.27 21.43
C SER A 451 -15.61 -6.42 20.48
N ARG A 452 -15.07 -6.11 19.29
CA ARG A 452 -14.56 -7.12 18.34
C ARG A 452 -13.31 -7.81 18.87
N LEU A 453 -12.37 -7.05 19.41
CA LEU A 453 -11.10 -7.56 19.95
C LEU A 453 -11.33 -8.55 21.11
N ALA A 454 -12.33 -8.31 21.95
CA ALA A 454 -12.67 -9.18 23.07
C ALA A 454 -13.01 -10.62 22.65
N GLY A 455 -13.48 -10.83 21.41
CA GLY A 455 -13.77 -12.15 20.84
C GLY A 455 -12.54 -12.90 20.30
N GLN A 456 -11.44 -12.19 20.02
CA GLN A 456 -10.29 -12.74 19.31
C GLN A 456 -9.24 -13.30 20.28
N ALA A 457 -8.57 -14.38 19.90
CA ALA A 457 -7.40 -14.90 20.60
C ALA A 457 -6.11 -14.16 20.24
N TYR A 458 -6.06 -13.60 19.03
CA TYR A 458 -4.99 -12.73 18.52
C TYR A 458 -5.60 -11.37 18.16
N PRO A 459 -5.75 -10.47 19.14
CA PRO A 459 -6.52 -9.24 18.96
C PRO A 459 -5.90 -8.33 17.89
N ALA A 460 -6.57 -8.20 16.75
CA ALA A 460 -6.24 -7.31 15.66
C ALA A 460 -7.45 -6.41 15.36
N PRO A 461 -7.34 -5.07 15.48
CA PRO A 461 -8.47 -4.16 15.28
C PRO A 461 -8.85 -4.02 13.80
N ASN A 462 -9.28 -5.10 13.16
CA ASN A 462 -9.79 -5.06 11.79
C ASN A 462 -11.27 -4.60 11.76
N ASN A 463 -11.76 -4.27 10.57
CA ASN A 463 -13.18 -4.02 10.32
C ASN A 463 -14.01 -5.30 10.51
N ALA A 464 -15.31 -5.15 10.72
CA ALA A 464 -16.18 -6.30 11.01
C ALA A 464 -16.22 -7.28 9.83
N GLY A 465 -16.10 -8.59 10.11
CA GLY A 465 -16.13 -9.65 9.12
C GLY A 465 -15.07 -10.71 9.38
N SER A 466 -15.08 -11.76 8.56
CA SER A 466 -14.05 -12.82 8.58
C SER A 466 -13.00 -12.66 7.48
N VAL A 467 -13.14 -11.65 6.61
CA VAL A 467 -12.26 -11.45 5.45
C VAL A 467 -11.12 -10.52 5.86
N TYR A 468 -9.89 -11.00 5.66
CA TYR A 468 -8.70 -10.17 5.65
C TYR A 468 -8.42 -9.83 4.18
N TYR A 469 -8.29 -8.55 3.88
CA TYR A 469 -8.12 -8.06 2.51
C TYR A 469 -6.66 -7.62 2.27
N TRP A 470 -6.30 -7.33 1.02
CA TRP A 470 -4.96 -6.82 0.67
C TRP A 470 -4.62 -5.54 1.45
N GLY A 471 -3.61 -5.60 2.32
CA GLY A 471 -3.24 -4.47 3.18
C GLY A 471 -3.97 -4.47 4.53
N SER A 472 -4.46 -5.62 4.98
CA SER A 472 -5.12 -5.78 6.28
C SER A 472 -4.33 -5.21 7.47
N ASN A 473 -2.99 -5.27 7.46
CA ASN A 473 -2.17 -4.63 8.50
C ASN A 473 -2.25 -3.10 8.47
N GLY A 474 -2.40 -2.50 7.29
CA GLY A 474 -2.70 -1.06 7.15
C GLY A 474 -4.03 -0.71 7.82
N GLN A 475 -5.07 -1.54 7.64
CA GLN A 475 -6.36 -1.35 8.31
C GLN A 475 -6.28 -1.48 9.82
N VAL A 476 -5.61 -2.53 10.29
CA VAL A 476 -5.33 -2.76 11.71
C VAL A 476 -4.68 -1.52 12.30
N THR A 477 -3.72 -0.94 11.59
CA THR A 477 -3.00 0.24 12.03
C THR A 477 -3.87 1.50 12.02
N ASN A 478 -4.67 1.75 10.97
CA ASN A 478 -5.62 2.87 10.94
C ASN A 478 -6.65 2.79 12.09
N ASN A 479 -7.16 1.60 12.38
CA ASN A 479 -8.10 1.40 13.47
C ASN A 479 -7.42 1.50 14.85
N ALA A 480 -6.13 1.15 14.96
CA ALA A 480 -5.34 1.43 16.14
C ALA A 480 -5.11 2.93 16.34
N ASN A 481 -4.92 3.70 15.26
CA ASN A 481 -4.87 5.16 15.32
C ASN A 481 -6.21 5.76 15.81
N ALA A 482 -7.35 5.16 15.43
CA ALA A 482 -8.65 5.53 15.99
C ALA A 482 -8.75 5.26 17.50
N LEU A 483 -8.22 4.13 17.98
CA LEU A 483 -8.13 3.81 19.41
C LEU A 483 -7.24 4.84 20.15
N ALA A 484 -6.11 5.20 19.56
CA ALA A 484 -5.22 6.24 20.09
C ALA A 484 -5.91 7.61 20.21
N LEU A 485 -6.64 8.05 19.18
CA LEU A 485 -7.45 9.28 19.25
C LEU A 485 -8.54 9.19 20.33
N ALA A 486 -9.21 8.04 20.48
CA ALA A 486 -10.17 7.84 21.55
C ALA A 486 -9.53 7.92 22.94
N TYR A 487 -8.27 7.50 23.10
CA TYR A 487 -7.50 7.75 24.31
C TYR A 487 -7.25 9.25 24.50
N ASP A 488 -6.77 9.95 23.49
CA ASP A 488 -6.48 11.40 23.58
C ASP A 488 -7.71 12.21 24.02
N PHE A 489 -8.90 11.85 23.51
CA PHE A 489 -10.14 12.56 23.84
C PHE A 489 -10.74 12.20 25.19
N THR A 490 -10.37 11.06 25.79
CA THR A 490 -11.08 10.53 26.97
C THR A 490 -10.20 10.17 28.16
N GLY A 491 -8.89 9.98 27.95
CA GLY A 491 -7.96 9.45 28.95
C GLY A 491 -8.22 8.00 29.38
N GLN A 492 -9.17 7.28 28.75
CA GLN A 492 -9.56 5.95 29.19
C GLN A 492 -8.50 4.90 28.82
N ALA A 493 -7.84 4.32 29.84
CA ALA A 493 -6.75 3.36 29.68
C ALA A 493 -7.07 2.14 28.79
N LYS A 494 -8.34 1.74 28.67
CA LYS A 494 -8.78 0.64 27.79
C LYS A 494 -8.35 0.83 26.33
N TYR A 495 -8.34 2.08 25.84
CA TYR A 495 -7.93 2.39 24.48
C TYR A 495 -6.42 2.28 24.30
N ARG A 496 -5.64 2.84 25.25
CA ARG A 496 -4.18 2.68 25.29
C ARG A 496 -3.77 1.21 25.32
N THR A 497 -4.41 0.40 26.16
CA THR A 497 -4.15 -1.05 26.21
C THR A 497 -4.41 -1.72 24.86
N ALA A 498 -5.47 -1.34 24.15
CA ALA A 498 -5.79 -1.92 22.85
C ALA A 498 -4.81 -1.50 21.74
N VAL A 499 -4.26 -0.28 21.80
CA VAL A 499 -3.18 0.16 20.90
C VAL A 499 -1.94 -0.74 21.05
N PHE A 500 -1.48 -0.98 22.27
CA PHE A 500 -0.36 -1.89 22.50
C PHE A 500 -0.69 -3.34 22.13
N GLY A 501 -1.93 -3.79 22.33
CA GLY A 501 -2.38 -5.09 21.84
C GLY A 501 -2.34 -5.22 20.30
N ALA A 502 -2.59 -4.13 19.56
CA ALA A 502 -2.42 -4.13 18.11
C ALA A 502 -0.93 -4.22 17.71
N LEU A 503 -0.03 -3.56 18.44
CA LEU A 503 1.41 -3.71 18.24
C LEU A 503 1.87 -5.15 18.54
N ASP A 504 1.35 -5.78 19.60
CA ASP A 504 1.63 -7.20 19.89
C ASP A 504 1.28 -8.08 18.69
N TYR A 505 0.10 -7.87 18.09
CA TYR A 505 -0.32 -8.61 16.89
C TYR A 505 0.65 -8.39 15.71
N LEU A 506 0.99 -7.13 15.43
CA LEU A 506 1.90 -6.77 14.33
C LEU A 506 3.32 -7.31 14.53
N GLN A 507 3.75 -7.52 15.78
CA GLN A 507 5.11 -7.92 16.17
C GLN A 507 5.22 -9.39 16.60
N GLY A 508 4.24 -10.24 16.27
CA GLY A 508 4.37 -11.70 16.41
C GLY A 508 3.31 -12.40 17.24
N ARG A 509 2.45 -11.68 17.97
CA ARG A 509 1.31 -12.26 18.69
C ARG A 509 0.14 -12.51 17.75
N ASN A 510 0.38 -13.34 16.75
CA ASN A 510 -0.56 -13.74 15.72
C ASN A 510 -0.37 -15.25 15.43
N PRO A 511 -1.29 -15.92 14.73
CA PRO A 511 -1.25 -17.37 14.59
C PRO A 511 -0.05 -17.90 13.79
N LEU A 512 0.64 -17.04 13.04
CA LEU A 512 1.83 -17.37 12.25
C LEU A 512 3.15 -17.14 13.00
N ASN A 513 3.07 -16.58 14.22
CA ASN A 513 4.22 -16.12 14.98
C ASN A 513 5.15 -15.24 14.13
N GLN A 514 4.57 -14.38 13.30
CA GLN A 514 5.29 -13.58 12.33
C GLN A 514 5.32 -12.14 12.81
N SER A 515 6.49 -11.53 12.96
CA SER A 515 6.53 -10.07 12.99
C SER A 515 6.36 -9.56 11.56
N TYR A 516 5.33 -8.76 11.33
CA TYR A 516 5.04 -8.12 10.04
C TYR A 516 5.88 -6.86 9.79
N VAL A 517 6.80 -6.56 10.72
CA VAL A 517 7.66 -5.38 10.67
C VAL A 517 9.08 -5.83 10.37
N ALA A 518 9.64 -5.36 9.25
CA ALA A 518 11.00 -5.66 8.86
C ALA A 518 11.98 -5.20 9.95
N GLY A 519 12.99 -6.02 10.25
CA GLY A 519 14.04 -5.71 11.23
C GLY A 519 13.63 -5.80 12.71
N TYR A 520 12.37 -6.14 13.02
CA TYR A 520 11.86 -6.18 14.39
C TYR A 520 11.31 -7.56 14.76
N GLY A 521 11.79 -8.12 15.87
CA GLY A 521 11.40 -9.43 16.37
C GLY A 521 12.28 -10.56 15.84
N GLU A 522 12.06 -11.76 16.35
CA GLU A 522 12.87 -12.96 16.05
C GLU A 522 12.51 -13.59 14.69
N LYS A 523 11.27 -13.37 14.22
CA LYS A 523 10.80 -13.77 12.89
C LYS A 523 10.21 -12.54 12.17
N PRO A 524 11.03 -11.53 11.81
CA PRO A 524 10.58 -10.38 11.04
C PRO A 524 10.31 -10.79 9.59
N VAL A 525 9.49 -10.02 8.88
CA VAL A 525 9.39 -10.14 7.43
C VAL A 525 10.73 -9.76 6.80
N ARG A 526 11.14 -10.53 5.78
CA ARG A 526 12.41 -10.35 5.09
C ARG A 526 12.25 -10.20 3.59
N ASN A 527 11.26 -10.87 2.99
CA ASN A 527 11.11 -11.03 1.55
C ASN A 527 9.87 -10.29 1.05
N VAL A 528 9.73 -9.03 1.44
CA VAL A 528 8.60 -8.21 0.97
C VAL A 528 8.64 -8.06 -0.56
N HIS A 529 7.48 -7.97 -1.20
CA HIS A 529 7.38 -7.70 -2.63
C HIS A 529 7.87 -6.27 -2.91
N HIS A 530 9.13 -6.13 -3.31
CA HIS A 530 9.75 -4.84 -3.58
C HIS A 530 10.90 -4.95 -4.59
N ARG A 531 10.91 -4.09 -5.61
CA ARG A 531 11.87 -4.17 -6.74
C ARG A 531 13.34 -3.98 -6.36
N PHE A 532 13.63 -3.14 -5.36
CA PHE A 532 14.99 -2.94 -4.84
C PHE A 532 15.36 -3.84 -3.65
N TRP A 533 14.46 -4.03 -2.68
CA TRP A 533 14.70 -4.88 -1.50
C TRP A 533 14.52 -6.37 -1.79
N ALA A 534 15.22 -6.83 -2.83
CA ALA A 534 14.96 -8.10 -3.51
C ALA A 534 16.03 -9.16 -3.21
N ASN A 535 16.56 -9.20 -1.99
CA ASN A 535 17.62 -10.14 -1.58
C ASN A 535 17.31 -11.61 -1.95
N GLN A 536 16.04 -12.01 -1.88
CA GLN A 536 15.60 -13.36 -2.23
C GLN A 536 15.88 -13.73 -3.71
N LEU A 537 15.83 -12.75 -4.61
CA LEU A 537 16.09 -12.93 -6.04
C LEU A 537 17.57 -12.65 -6.38
N ASP A 538 18.17 -11.68 -5.71
CA ASP A 538 19.57 -11.29 -5.87
C ASP A 538 20.19 -11.00 -4.51
N ALA A 539 21.07 -11.88 -4.04
CA ALA A 539 21.70 -11.79 -2.73
C ALA A 539 22.60 -10.55 -2.55
N SER A 540 22.94 -9.82 -3.61
CA SER A 540 23.66 -8.55 -3.55
C SER A 540 22.78 -7.36 -3.15
N LEU A 541 21.45 -7.50 -3.27
CA LEU A 541 20.47 -6.48 -2.90
C LEU A 541 20.04 -6.65 -1.43
N PRO A 542 19.64 -5.56 -0.74
CA PRO A 542 19.23 -5.65 0.66
C PRO A 542 17.84 -6.29 0.82
N THR A 543 17.50 -6.74 2.04
CA THR A 543 16.10 -6.93 2.47
C THR A 543 15.49 -5.60 2.89
N ALA A 544 14.18 -5.54 3.13
CA ALA A 544 13.53 -4.30 3.58
C ALA A 544 14.23 -3.66 4.81
N PRO A 545 14.37 -2.33 4.86
CA PRO A 545 14.95 -1.64 5.99
C PRO A 545 14.07 -1.80 7.24
N PRO A 546 14.66 -1.73 8.45
CA PRO A 546 13.90 -1.75 9.69
C PRO A 546 12.73 -0.77 9.68
N GLY A 547 11.59 -1.16 10.24
CA GLY A 547 10.39 -0.32 10.32
C GLY A 547 9.47 -0.35 9.09
N SER A 548 9.82 -1.09 8.04
CA SER A 548 8.92 -1.34 6.90
C SER A 548 7.80 -2.31 7.29
N LEU A 549 6.54 -1.94 7.05
CA LEU A 549 5.36 -2.74 7.40
C LEU A 549 4.84 -3.50 6.17
N SER A 550 4.75 -4.82 6.31
CA SER A 550 4.10 -5.69 5.32
C SER A 550 2.58 -5.51 5.34
N GLY A 551 1.94 -5.58 4.16
CA GLY A 551 0.49 -5.51 3.99
C GLY A 551 -0.28 -6.57 4.78
N GLY A 552 0.35 -7.72 5.05
CA GLY A 552 -0.18 -8.75 5.95
C GLY A 552 -1.22 -9.67 5.32
N PRO A 553 -1.92 -10.48 6.14
CA PRO A 553 -2.79 -11.52 5.63
C PRO A 553 -3.86 -11.03 4.66
N ASN A 554 -4.11 -11.81 3.61
CA ASN A 554 -5.17 -11.57 2.64
C ASN A 554 -5.83 -12.90 2.27
N SER A 555 -7.05 -13.09 2.75
CA SER A 555 -7.85 -14.30 2.52
C SER A 555 -8.46 -14.41 1.12
N GLU A 556 -8.31 -13.37 0.29
CA GLU A 556 -8.77 -13.39 -1.11
C GLU A 556 -7.72 -13.96 -2.07
N LEU A 557 -6.48 -14.14 -1.61
CA LEU A 557 -5.38 -14.78 -2.35
C LEU A 557 -5.21 -14.22 -3.78
N GLN A 558 -5.05 -12.91 -3.89
CA GLN A 558 -5.13 -12.14 -5.14
C GLN A 558 -3.83 -12.16 -5.96
N ASP A 559 -2.90 -13.04 -5.63
CA ASP A 559 -1.70 -13.30 -6.40
C ASP A 559 -1.48 -14.80 -6.65
N PRO A 560 -0.85 -15.19 -7.78
CA PRO A 560 -0.66 -16.60 -8.12
C PRO A 560 0.13 -17.39 -7.07
N TYR A 561 1.08 -16.75 -6.38
CA TYR A 561 1.91 -17.41 -5.38
C TYR A 561 1.10 -17.72 -4.12
N ALA A 562 0.43 -16.72 -3.56
CA ALA A 562 -0.48 -16.87 -2.43
C ALA A 562 -1.61 -17.85 -2.72
N ALA A 563 -2.23 -17.78 -3.90
CA ALA A 563 -3.28 -18.72 -4.31
C ALA A 563 -2.78 -20.17 -4.31
N ALA A 564 -1.55 -20.41 -4.77
CA ALA A 564 -0.95 -21.74 -4.78
C ALA A 564 -0.53 -22.23 -3.39
N GLN A 565 0.03 -21.36 -2.55
CA GLN A 565 0.62 -21.74 -1.26
C GLN A 565 -0.39 -21.75 -0.09
N LEU A 566 -1.47 -20.97 -0.17
CA LEU A 566 -2.33 -20.66 0.97
C LEU A 566 -3.78 -21.09 0.76
N ALA A 567 -4.09 -21.89 -0.26
CA ALA A 567 -5.45 -22.35 -0.51
C ALA A 567 -6.06 -23.02 0.74
N GLY A 568 -7.20 -22.50 1.20
CA GLY A 568 -7.91 -23.01 2.39
C GLY A 568 -7.37 -22.50 3.74
N CYS A 569 -6.47 -21.52 3.75
CA CYS A 569 -6.02 -20.86 4.96
C CYS A 569 -7.19 -20.25 5.76
N ALA A 570 -7.07 -20.26 7.09
CA ALA A 570 -7.88 -19.39 7.94
C ALA A 570 -7.44 -17.94 7.74
N ALA A 571 -8.34 -16.97 7.88
CA ALA A 571 -8.09 -15.59 7.45
C ALA A 571 -6.80 -14.96 8.02
N GLN A 572 -6.52 -15.13 9.31
CA GLN A 572 -5.29 -14.61 9.93
C GLN A 572 -4.02 -15.41 9.58
N LYS A 573 -4.17 -16.57 8.92
CA LYS A 573 -3.08 -17.44 8.45
C LYS A 573 -2.83 -17.31 6.94
N CYS A 574 -3.60 -16.49 6.23
CA CYS A 574 -3.46 -16.28 4.78
C CYS A 574 -2.30 -15.32 4.47
N PHE A 575 -1.08 -15.70 4.83
CA PHE A 575 0.14 -14.91 4.63
C PHE A 575 1.35 -15.82 4.40
N VAL A 576 2.29 -15.35 3.58
CA VAL A 576 3.60 -15.99 3.37
C VAL A 576 4.65 -14.91 3.13
N ASP A 577 5.81 -15.02 3.78
CA ASP A 577 6.93 -14.09 3.60
C ASP A 577 7.76 -14.47 2.36
N HIS A 578 7.25 -14.09 1.18
CA HIS A 578 7.85 -14.41 -0.11
C HIS A 578 7.73 -13.24 -1.08
N ILE A 579 8.78 -13.00 -1.87
CA ILE A 579 8.86 -11.82 -2.76
C ILE A 579 7.82 -11.82 -3.87
N ASP A 580 7.40 -12.99 -4.34
CA ASP A 580 6.35 -13.11 -5.37
C ASP A 580 4.93 -12.92 -4.83
N ALA A 581 4.75 -12.85 -3.50
CA ALA A 581 3.45 -12.85 -2.84
C ALA A 581 2.92 -11.41 -2.62
N TYR A 582 2.74 -10.65 -3.71
CA TYR A 582 2.40 -9.22 -3.63
C TYR A 582 1.08 -8.93 -2.88
N SER A 583 0.09 -9.83 -2.93
CA SER A 583 -1.21 -9.59 -2.32
C SER A 583 -1.23 -9.76 -0.80
N VAL A 584 -0.18 -10.37 -0.23
CA VAL A 584 -0.03 -10.63 1.21
C VAL A 584 1.25 -10.04 1.81
N ASN A 585 2.27 -9.74 1.01
CA ASN A 585 3.60 -9.36 1.52
C ASN A 585 4.27 -8.20 0.77
N GLU A 586 3.50 -7.34 0.10
CA GLU A 586 4.02 -6.06 -0.35
C GLU A 586 4.23 -5.08 0.83
N VAL A 587 4.84 -3.92 0.55
CA VAL A 587 4.92 -2.73 1.44
C VAL A 587 4.28 -1.55 0.73
N ALA A 588 3.76 -0.55 1.46
CA ALA A 588 3.19 0.64 0.84
C ALA A 588 3.24 1.88 1.74
N ILE A 589 3.30 3.07 1.14
CA ILE A 589 3.35 4.36 1.84
C ILE A 589 2.16 4.56 2.78
N ASN A 590 0.95 4.12 2.41
CA ASN A 590 -0.25 4.26 3.24
C ASN A 590 -0.25 3.32 4.46
N TRP A 591 0.36 2.14 4.35
CA TRP A 591 0.52 1.23 5.48
C TRP A 591 1.59 1.75 6.43
N ASN A 592 2.73 2.18 5.88
CA ASN A 592 3.83 2.74 6.66
C ASN A 592 3.49 4.09 7.29
N SER A 593 2.61 4.92 6.69
CA SER A 593 2.21 6.21 7.26
C SER A 593 1.28 6.02 8.45
N ALA A 594 0.35 5.08 8.35
CA ALA A 594 -0.47 4.65 9.46
C ALA A 594 0.41 4.15 10.60
N PHE A 595 1.45 3.37 10.28
CA PHE A 595 2.34 2.73 11.24
C PHE A 595 3.30 3.72 11.90
N ALA A 596 3.83 4.67 11.13
CA ALA A 596 4.63 5.78 11.64
C ALA A 596 3.81 6.63 12.62
N TRP A 597 2.55 6.92 12.30
CA TRP A 597 1.64 7.61 13.24
C TRP A 597 1.42 6.79 14.51
N LEU A 598 1.10 5.50 14.39
CA LEU A 598 0.84 4.60 15.51
C LEU A 598 2.04 4.48 16.45
N THR A 599 3.22 4.24 15.88
CA THR A 599 4.45 4.05 16.64
C THR A 599 4.94 5.35 17.24
N ALA A 600 4.68 6.51 16.60
CA ALA A 600 4.96 7.80 17.20
C ALA A 600 4.11 8.04 18.46
N TRP A 601 2.80 7.79 18.36
CA TRP A 601 1.90 7.85 19.50
C TRP A 601 2.27 6.85 20.60
N ALA A 602 2.56 5.60 20.23
CA ALA A 602 2.86 4.56 21.21
C ALA A 602 4.20 4.80 21.92
N ALA A 603 5.21 5.34 21.24
CA ALA A 603 6.48 5.75 21.84
C ALA A 603 6.31 6.89 22.86
N GLU A 604 5.45 7.88 22.55
CA GLU A 604 5.04 8.93 23.49
C GLU A 604 4.36 8.31 24.73
N GLN A 605 3.43 7.38 24.51
CA GLN A 605 2.59 6.79 25.56
C GLN A 605 3.26 5.63 26.31
N ALA A 606 4.48 5.23 25.94
CA ALA A 606 5.22 4.16 26.61
C ALA A 606 5.86 4.58 27.94
N GLY A 607 5.98 5.88 28.22
CA GLY A 607 6.58 6.41 29.44
C GLY A 607 8.10 6.22 29.56
N GLY A 608 8.69 6.81 30.61
CA GLY A 608 10.14 6.78 30.89
C GLY A 608 10.95 7.82 30.09
N ALA A 609 12.02 8.35 30.69
CA ALA A 609 12.90 9.32 30.04
C ALA A 609 13.38 8.82 28.66
N THR A 610 13.50 9.72 27.70
CA THR A 610 14.14 9.46 26.41
C THR A 610 15.58 8.99 26.68
N PRO A 611 16.02 7.81 26.21
CA PRO A 611 17.41 7.45 26.35
C PRO A 611 18.26 8.48 25.60
N THR A 612 19.29 9.00 26.28
CA THR A 612 20.43 9.61 25.59
C THR A 612 20.98 8.54 24.64
N PRO A 613 21.13 8.81 23.33
CA PRO A 613 21.68 7.82 22.42
C PRO A 613 23.03 7.35 22.95
N THR A 614 23.17 6.03 23.14
CA THR A 614 24.48 5.42 23.33
C THR A 614 25.31 5.82 22.11
N PRO A 615 26.47 6.49 22.27
CA PRO A 615 27.30 6.80 21.13
C PRO A 615 27.71 5.48 20.48
N THR A 616 27.17 5.22 19.28
CA THR A 616 27.80 4.28 18.34
C THR A 616 29.26 4.72 18.24
N PRO A 617 30.25 3.82 18.44
CA PRO A 617 31.65 4.21 18.35
C PRO A 617 31.86 4.93 17.02
N THR A 618 32.20 6.21 17.11
CA THR A 618 32.64 6.98 15.95
C THR A 618 33.82 6.21 15.37
N PRO A 619 33.79 5.81 14.08
CA PRO A 619 34.97 5.24 13.46
C PRO A 619 36.10 6.25 13.67
N THR A 620 37.18 5.81 14.32
CA THR A 620 38.40 6.60 14.45
C THR A 620 38.77 7.05 13.04
N PRO A 621 38.94 8.36 12.78
CA PRO A 621 39.32 8.83 11.46
C PRO A 621 40.65 8.17 11.09
N THR A 622 40.62 7.31 10.08
CA THR A 622 41.84 6.88 9.39
C THR A 622 42.51 8.16 8.89
N PRO A 623 43.80 8.40 9.18
CA PRO A 623 44.48 9.61 8.74
C PRO A 623 44.42 9.71 7.21
N THR A 624 43.69 10.71 6.73
CA THR A 624 43.69 11.11 5.33
C THR A 624 45.11 11.50 4.93
N PRO A 625 45.71 10.92 3.86
CA PRO A 625 46.99 11.41 3.36
C PRO A 625 46.86 12.88 2.96
N SER A 626 47.85 13.66 3.37
CA SER A 626 48.00 15.10 3.16
C SER A 626 47.72 15.49 1.70
N ALA A 627 46.89 16.52 1.51
CA ALA A 627 46.57 17.07 0.21
C ALA A 627 47.82 17.65 -0.46
N THR A 628 48.20 17.09 -1.61
CA THR A 628 49.11 17.73 -2.57
C THR A 628 48.47 19.05 -3.05
N PRO A 629 49.21 20.17 -3.09
CA PRO A 629 48.66 21.46 -3.51
C PRO A 629 48.17 21.42 -4.96
N SER A 630 46.93 21.84 -5.16
CA SER A 630 46.29 22.05 -6.47
C SER A 630 46.97 23.21 -7.22
N PRO A 631 47.32 23.08 -8.51
CA PRO A 631 47.92 24.17 -9.28
C PRO A 631 46.91 25.29 -9.55
N THR A 632 47.43 26.52 -9.43
CA THR A 632 46.79 27.81 -9.69
C THR A 632 46.15 27.88 -11.10
N PRO A 633 44.94 28.47 -11.25
CA PRO A 633 44.34 28.64 -12.56
C PRO A 633 45.12 29.67 -13.40
N SER A 634 45.50 29.26 -14.62
CA SER A 634 46.06 30.11 -15.67
C SER A 634 44.95 30.92 -16.35
N PRO A 635 45.17 32.19 -16.72
CA PRO A 635 44.14 33.03 -17.34
C PRO A 635 43.77 32.54 -18.75
N THR A 636 42.46 32.39 -18.99
CA THR A 636 41.86 32.08 -20.29
C THR A 636 42.00 33.27 -21.25
N PRO A 637 42.47 33.10 -22.50
CA PRO A 637 42.55 34.19 -23.47
C PRO A 637 41.16 34.60 -23.97
N SER A 638 41.00 35.92 -24.15
CA SER A 638 39.84 36.58 -24.76
C SER A 638 39.66 36.11 -26.21
N VAL A 639 38.46 35.60 -26.53
CA VAL A 639 38.08 35.23 -27.90
C VAL A 639 37.25 36.35 -28.50
N THR A 640 37.78 36.95 -29.57
CA THR A 640 37.13 37.98 -30.40
C THR A 640 35.92 37.38 -31.14
N PRO A 641 34.77 38.10 -31.23
CA PRO A 641 33.60 37.62 -31.98
C PRO A 641 33.89 37.60 -33.49
N THR A 642 33.71 36.44 -34.12
CA THR A 642 33.75 36.26 -35.58
C THR A 642 32.34 36.49 -36.14
N PRO A 643 32.16 37.23 -37.27
CA PRO A 643 30.84 37.57 -37.78
C PRO A 643 30.09 36.37 -38.37
N THR A 644 28.80 36.30 -38.04
CA THR A 644 27.79 35.35 -38.51
C THR A 644 27.57 35.45 -40.02
N PRO A 645 27.60 34.35 -40.79
CA PRO A 645 27.12 34.36 -42.18
C PRO A 645 25.59 34.35 -42.25
N SER A 646 25.07 35.16 -43.17
CA SER A 646 23.66 35.35 -43.53
C SER A 646 23.00 34.05 -44.06
N PRO A 647 21.72 33.76 -43.75
CA PRO A 647 21.02 32.60 -44.29
C PRO A 647 20.76 32.77 -45.79
N THR A 648 21.11 31.75 -46.57
CA THR A 648 20.72 31.58 -47.97
C THR A 648 19.36 30.86 -48.02
N PRO A 649 18.39 31.25 -48.87
CA PRO A 649 17.08 30.63 -48.92
C PRO A 649 17.17 29.18 -49.42
N SER A 650 16.71 28.24 -48.59
CA SER A 650 16.55 26.84 -48.98
C SER A 650 15.32 26.69 -49.88
N ALA A 651 15.51 26.08 -51.05
CA ALA A 651 14.45 25.76 -51.99
C ALA A 651 13.43 24.80 -51.37
N THR A 652 12.16 25.07 -51.66
CA THR A 652 10.98 24.26 -51.35
C THR A 652 11.07 22.87 -52.02
N PRO A 653 10.94 21.75 -51.29
CA PRO A 653 10.71 20.46 -51.92
C PRO A 653 9.26 20.38 -52.45
N SER A 654 9.15 20.02 -53.73
CA SER A 654 7.91 19.70 -54.45
C SER A 654 7.29 18.40 -53.90
N PRO A 655 5.94 18.24 -53.88
CA PRO A 655 5.30 17.03 -53.37
C PRO A 655 5.56 15.82 -54.27
N THR A 656 6.27 14.83 -53.75
CA THR A 656 6.40 13.50 -54.38
C THR A 656 5.07 12.76 -54.30
N PRO A 657 4.55 12.16 -55.39
CA PRO A 657 3.28 11.45 -55.36
C PRO A 657 3.33 10.20 -54.48
N SER A 658 2.21 9.96 -53.80
CA SER A 658 1.90 8.83 -52.93
C SER A 658 2.15 7.47 -53.60
N PRO A 659 2.84 6.51 -52.96
CA PRO A 659 2.93 5.14 -53.49
C PRO A 659 1.56 4.44 -53.37
N THR A 660 1.07 3.96 -54.50
CA THR A 660 -0.08 3.06 -54.59
C THR A 660 0.22 1.75 -53.81
N PRO A 661 -0.72 1.22 -53.01
CA PRO A 661 -0.51 -0.03 -52.29
C PRO A 661 -0.32 -1.19 -53.29
N SER A 662 0.87 -1.79 -53.27
CA SER A 662 1.15 -3.05 -53.95
C SER A 662 0.42 -4.18 -53.23
N ALA A 663 -0.26 -5.05 -53.99
CA ALA A 663 -0.96 -6.22 -53.46
C ALA A 663 0.02 -7.14 -52.70
N THR A 664 -0.32 -7.45 -51.45
CA THR A 664 0.37 -8.43 -50.62
C THR A 664 0.27 -9.82 -51.27
N PRO A 665 1.39 -10.56 -51.42
CA PRO A 665 1.33 -11.93 -51.91
C PRO A 665 0.50 -12.81 -50.96
N SER A 666 -0.35 -13.65 -51.56
CA SER A 666 -1.12 -14.68 -50.86
C SER A 666 -0.19 -15.58 -50.05
N PRO A 667 -0.48 -15.88 -48.77
CA PRO A 667 0.39 -16.71 -47.95
C PRO A 667 0.45 -18.14 -48.50
N THR A 668 1.67 -18.59 -48.77
CA THR A 668 2.01 -20.01 -48.97
C THR A 668 1.51 -20.80 -47.74
N PRO A 669 0.86 -21.97 -47.89
CA PRO A 669 0.37 -22.73 -46.73
C PRO A 669 1.56 -23.14 -45.86
N GLN A 670 1.68 -22.51 -44.70
CA GLN A 670 2.58 -22.95 -43.63
C GLN A 670 2.10 -24.35 -43.18
N PRO A 671 3.01 -25.31 -42.93
CA PRO A 671 2.62 -26.60 -42.36
C PRO A 671 1.75 -26.36 -41.13
N ALA A 672 0.62 -27.06 -41.05
CA ALA A 672 -0.31 -26.92 -39.93
C ALA A 672 0.49 -26.96 -38.61
N ALA A 673 0.49 -25.86 -37.86
CA ALA A 673 1.13 -25.81 -36.57
C ALA A 673 0.51 -26.92 -35.73
N ALA A 674 1.30 -27.94 -35.39
CA ALA A 674 0.86 -28.93 -34.42
C ALA A 674 0.70 -28.17 -33.09
N CYS A 675 -0.55 -27.98 -32.70
CA CYS A 675 -0.94 -27.22 -31.53
C CYS A 675 -2.05 -27.96 -30.78
N ARG A 676 -2.07 -27.80 -29.47
CA ARG A 676 -3.15 -28.22 -28.59
C ARG A 676 -3.69 -27.01 -27.84
N VAL A 677 -5.02 -26.88 -27.79
CA VAL A 677 -5.69 -25.83 -27.01
C VAL A 677 -6.64 -26.44 -26.00
N THR A 678 -6.40 -26.17 -24.72
CA THR A 678 -7.36 -26.50 -23.66
C THR A 678 -8.18 -25.27 -23.35
N TYR A 679 -9.50 -25.37 -23.38
CA TYR A 679 -10.41 -24.31 -22.96
C TYR A 679 -11.26 -24.81 -21.80
N SER A 680 -11.26 -24.08 -20.70
CA SER A 680 -12.19 -24.29 -19.59
C SER A 680 -12.86 -22.97 -19.24
N ALA A 681 -14.14 -23.02 -18.90
CA ALA A 681 -14.89 -21.83 -18.50
C ALA A 681 -15.64 -22.09 -17.21
N ASN A 682 -15.61 -21.10 -16.34
CA ASN A 682 -16.32 -21.07 -15.08
C ASN A 682 -17.37 -19.96 -15.13
N SER A 683 -18.66 -20.31 -15.09
CA SER A 683 -19.75 -19.38 -15.40
C SER A 683 -20.62 -19.09 -14.18
N TRP A 684 -21.11 -17.85 -14.05
CA TRP A 684 -22.02 -17.40 -12.99
C TRP A 684 -22.99 -16.35 -13.54
N GLY A 685 -24.29 -16.47 -13.24
CA GLY A 685 -25.28 -15.49 -13.70
C GLY A 685 -25.20 -15.23 -15.20
N SER A 686 -24.84 -14.00 -15.58
CA SER A 686 -24.59 -13.57 -16.97
C SER A 686 -23.10 -13.34 -17.30
N GLY A 687 -22.17 -13.89 -16.51
CA GLY A 687 -20.73 -13.73 -16.61
C GLY A 687 -19.95 -15.04 -16.53
N PHE A 688 -18.72 -15.07 -17.02
CA PHE A 688 -17.82 -16.22 -16.90
C PHE A 688 -16.35 -15.82 -16.95
N THR A 689 -15.49 -16.66 -16.40
CA THR A 689 -14.04 -16.63 -16.61
C THR A 689 -13.64 -17.84 -17.45
N ALA A 690 -12.89 -17.63 -18.51
CA ALA A 690 -12.29 -18.68 -19.32
C ALA A 690 -10.77 -18.72 -19.15
N ALA A 691 -10.24 -19.91 -18.91
CA ALA A 691 -8.81 -20.21 -19.00
C ALA A 691 -8.53 -20.94 -20.31
N VAL A 692 -7.50 -20.49 -21.01
CA VAL A 692 -7.05 -21.08 -22.27
C VAL A 692 -5.58 -21.43 -22.19
N GLU A 693 -5.24 -22.69 -22.45
CA GLU A 693 -3.85 -23.14 -22.53
C GLU A 693 -3.49 -23.35 -23.99
N VAL A 694 -2.41 -22.73 -24.43
CA VAL A 694 -1.88 -22.86 -25.79
C VAL A 694 -0.58 -23.65 -25.72
N THR A 695 -0.58 -24.84 -26.33
CA THR A 695 0.58 -25.75 -26.32
C THR A 695 1.13 -25.95 -27.73
N ASN A 696 2.46 -25.81 -27.88
CA ASN A 696 3.16 -26.15 -29.12
C ASN A 696 3.46 -27.66 -29.12
N THR A 697 2.74 -28.43 -29.93
CA THR A 697 2.95 -29.89 -30.07
C THR A 697 3.81 -30.24 -31.28
N GLY A 698 4.34 -29.24 -31.99
CA GLY A 698 5.24 -29.41 -33.13
C GLY A 698 6.70 -29.59 -32.72
N SER A 699 7.57 -29.79 -33.71
CA SER A 699 9.01 -29.99 -33.52
C SER A 699 9.84 -28.70 -33.61
N THR A 700 9.22 -27.55 -33.88
CA THR A 700 9.89 -26.24 -34.03
C THR A 700 9.33 -25.25 -33.02
N ALA A 701 10.20 -24.44 -32.39
CA ALA A 701 9.78 -23.39 -31.47
C ALA A 701 9.01 -22.29 -32.21
N TRP A 702 7.98 -21.74 -31.58
CA TRP A 702 7.27 -20.55 -32.06
C TRP A 702 7.96 -19.31 -31.51
N SER A 703 8.11 -18.27 -32.34
CA SER A 703 8.55 -16.94 -31.90
C SER A 703 7.39 -16.05 -31.46
N SER A 704 6.18 -16.37 -31.91
CA SER A 704 4.92 -15.70 -31.61
C SER A 704 3.76 -16.66 -31.88
N TRP A 705 2.62 -16.41 -31.25
CA TRP A 705 1.40 -17.17 -31.49
C TRP A 705 0.17 -16.28 -31.45
N ARG A 706 -0.80 -16.61 -32.30
CA ARG A 706 -2.11 -15.97 -32.35
C ARG A 706 -3.20 -17.03 -32.33
N LEU A 707 -3.93 -17.08 -31.22
CA LEU A 707 -5.10 -17.93 -31.03
C LEU A 707 -6.33 -17.31 -31.71
N GLY A 708 -7.19 -18.13 -32.30
CA GLY A 708 -8.50 -17.74 -32.80
C GLY A 708 -9.55 -18.82 -32.54
N PHE A 709 -10.75 -18.41 -32.13
CA PHE A 709 -11.93 -19.28 -31.97
C PHE A 709 -13.23 -18.47 -32.12
N THR A 710 -14.36 -19.17 -32.20
CA THR A 710 -15.68 -18.54 -32.34
C THR A 710 -16.61 -19.03 -31.24
N PHE A 711 -17.30 -18.10 -30.58
CA PHE A 711 -18.38 -18.43 -29.65
C PHE A 711 -19.63 -18.91 -30.39
N ALA A 712 -20.29 -19.93 -29.84
CA ALA A 712 -21.52 -20.50 -30.41
C ALA A 712 -22.78 -19.68 -30.06
N GLY A 713 -22.71 -18.83 -29.03
CA GLY A 713 -23.81 -18.00 -28.54
C GLY A 713 -23.49 -16.51 -28.56
N ASP A 714 -24.05 -15.77 -27.62
CA ASP A 714 -23.95 -14.32 -27.51
C ASP A 714 -22.75 -13.85 -26.65
N GLN A 715 -21.82 -14.76 -26.34
CA GLN A 715 -20.73 -14.47 -25.43
C GLN A 715 -19.86 -13.29 -25.89
N LYS A 716 -19.46 -12.46 -24.92
CA LYS A 716 -18.57 -11.31 -25.11
C LYS A 716 -17.38 -11.37 -24.16
N VAL A 717 -16.18 -11.25 -24.69
CA VAL A 717 -14.96 -11.00 -23.90
C VAL A 717 -15.06 -9.60 -23.32
N THR A 718 -14.93 -9.47 -22.00
CA THR A 718 -14.99 -8.19 -21.29
C THR A 718 -13.62 -7.75 -20.77
N GLN A 719 -12.77 -8.69 -20.34
CA GLN A 719 -11.42 -8.38 -19.86
C GLN A 719 -10.50 -9.61 -20.03
N GLY A 720 -9.38 -9.47 -20.72
CA GLY A 720 -8.41 -10.56 -20.89
C GLY A 720 -7.06 -10.29 -20.23
N TRP A 721 -6.29 -11.34 -19.97
CA TRP A 721 -4.91 -11.26 -19.47
C TRP A 721 -3.98 -12.22 -20.21
N SER A 722 -2.68 -11.97 -20.08
CA SER A 722 -1.58 -12.77 -20.67
C SER A 722 -1.64 -12.92 -22.21
N ALA A 723 -2.51 -12.16 -22.88
CA ALA A 723 -2.59 -11.99 -24.32
C ALA A 723 -3.33 -10.67 -24.62
N THR A 724 -3.16 -10.15 -25.83
CA THR A 724 -4.01 -9.08 -26.36
C THR A 724 -5.24 -9.71 -26.99
N TRP A 725 -6.41 -9.45 -26.41
CA TRP A 725 -7.69 -10.02 -26.82
C TRP A 725 -8.46 -9.04 -27.69
N ASP A 726 -9.02 -9.54 -28.79
CA ASP A 726 -9.91 -8.80 -29.68
C ASP A 726 -11.11 -9.68 -30.05
N GLN A 727 -12.29 -9.07 -30.17
CA GLN A 727 -13.51 -9.77 -30.56
C GLN A 727 -14.32 -8.94 -31.56
N SER A 728 -14.61 -9.56 -32.70
CA SER A 728 -15.54 -9.03 -33.70
C SER A 728 -16.70 -10.02 -33.90
N GLY A 729 -17.92 -9.59 -33.58
CA GLY A 729 -19.09 -10.47 -33.57
C GLY A 729 -18.91 -11.60 -32.54
N SER A 730 -18.99 -12.85 -32.99
CA SER A 730 -18.70 -14.05 -32.19
C SER A 730 -17.25 -14.56 -32.32
N THR A 731 -16.45 -13.96 -33.22
CA THR A 731 -15.06 -14.39 -33.45
C THR A 731 -14.13 -13.69 -32.48
N VAL A 732 -13.33 -14.47 -31.75
CA VAL A 732 -12.34 -14.00 -30.76
C VAL A 732 -10.95 -14.34 -31.24
N THR A 733 -10.02 -13.41 -31.04
CA THR A 733 -8.60 -13.65 -31.28
C THR A 733 -7.77 -13.18 -30.09
N ALA A 734 -6.72 -13.93 -29.77
CA ALA A 734 -5.77 -13.60 -28.72
C ALA A 734 -4.35 -13.68 -29.26
N THR A 735 -3.60 -12.59 -29.19
CA THR A 735 -2.20 -12.53 -29.64
C THR A 735 -1.28 -12.53 -28.43
N ASN A 736 -0.18 -13.29 -28.49
CA ASN A 736 0.77 -13.40 -27.39
C ASN A 736 1.23 -12.02 -26.88
N ALA A 737 1.43 -11.92 -25.57
CA ALA A 737 2.16 -10.81 -24.98
C ALA A 737 3.65 -10.90 -25.33
N ALA A 738 4.40 -9.81 -25.15
CA ALA A 738 5.82 -9.76 -25.50
C ALA A 738 6.67 -10.84 -24.80
N TRP A 739 6.26 -11.29 -23.61
CA TRP A 739 7.00 -12.24 -22.77
C TRP A 739 6.61 -13.71 -22.97
N ASN A 740 5.48 -14.03 -23.59
CA ASN A 740 5.04 -15.42 -23.82
C ASN A 740 4.90 -15.82 -25.29
N GLY A 741 5.42 -15.02 -26.23
CA GLY A 741 5.42 -15.37 -27.64
C GLY A 741 6.31 -16.55 -27.99
N GLN A 742 7.40 -16.73 -27.24
CA GLN A 742 8.33 -17.84 -27.45
C GLN A 742 7.84 -19.12 -26.77
N LEU A 743 7.45 -20.11 -27.57
CA LEU A 743 7.02 -21.44 -27.09
C LEU A 743 7.84 -22.53 -27.76
N ALA A 744 8.74 -23.16 -27.00
CA ALA A 744 9.49 -24.33 -27.45
C ALA A 744 8.56 -25.53 -27.73
N PRO A 745 9.00 -26.53 -28.51
CA PRO A 745 8.30 -27.82 -28.63
C PRO A 745 7.95 -28.41 -27.26
N GLY A 746 6.67 -28.73 -27.04
CA GLY A 746 6.14 -29.27 -25.79
C GLY A 746 5.83 -28.23 -24.70
N ALA A 747 6.16 -26.95 -24.90
CA ALA A 747 5.86 -25.89 -23.95
C ALA A 747 4.39 -25.43 -24.05
N THR A 748 3.86 -24.96 -22.92
CA THR A 748 2.50 -24.46 -22.76
C THR A 748 2.54 -23.05 -22.17
N THR A 749 1.68 -22.17 -22.66
CA THR A 749 1.36 -20.89 -22.00
C THR A 749 -0.11 -20.86 -21.61
N SER A 750 -0.38 -20.30 -20.44
CA SER A 750 -1.74 -20.11 -19.93
C SER A 750 -2.16 -18.65 -20.10
N ILE A 751 -3.33 -18.44 -20.68
CA ILE A 751 -3.96 -17.14 -20.87
C ILE A 751 -5.41 -17.21 -20.41
N GLY A 752 -6.09 -16.08 -20.25
CA GLY A 752 -7.49 -16.13 -19.87
C GLY A 752 -8.22 -14.82 -20.07
N PHE A 753 -9.54 -14.88 -19.89
CA PHE A 753 -10.41 -13.72 -19.96
C PHE A 753 -11.69 -13.90 -19.16
N ASN A 754 -12.26 -12.79 -18.69
CA ASN A 754 -13.64 -12.68 -18.28
C ASN A 754 -14.51 -12.35 -19.49
N GLY A 755 -15.74 -12.87 -19.48
CA GLY A 755 -16.75 -12.57 -20.49
C GLY A 755 -18.17 -12.55 -19.92
N SER A 756 -19.12 -12.08 -20.73
CA SER A 756 -20.55 -12.05 -20.44
C SER A 756 -21.34 -12.89 -21.43
N TYR A 757 -22.51 -13.41 -21.03
CA TYR A 757 -23.41 -14.17 -21.89
C TYR A 757 -24.87 -14.08 -21.39
N SER A 758 -25.83 -14.45 -22.23
CA SER A 758 -27.20 -14.74 -21.80
C SER A 758 -27.62 -16.15 -22.21
N GLY A 759 -28.46 -16.81 -21.40
CA GLY A 759 -28.87 -18.19 -21.67
C GLY A 759 -27.78 -19.22 -21.37
N THR A 760 -27.17 -19.82 -22.40
CA THR A 760 -26.22 -20.94 -22.24
C THR A 760 -24.82 -20.55 -22.69
N ASN A 761 -23.82 -20.71 -21.81
CA ASN A 761 -22.41 -20.50 -22.15
C ASN A 761 -21.78 -21.76 -22.77
N ALA A 762 -22.08 -22.04 -24.04
CA ALA A 762 -21.48 -23.18 -24.75
C ALA A 762 -20.00 -22.92 -25.09
N ALA A 763 -19.12 -23.88 -24.75
CA ALA A 763 -17.69 -23.80 -25.05
C ALA A 763 -17.42 -23.80 -26.57
N PRO A 764 -16.40 -23.08 -27.05
CA PRO A 764 -15.97 -23.17 -28.44
C PRO A 764 -15.50 -24.59 -28.78
N THR A 765 -15.85 -25.09 -29.97
CA THR A 765 -15.52 -26.45 -30.42
C THR A 765 -14.34 -26.53 -31.38
N ALA A 766 -13.84 -25.38 -31.83
CA ALA A 766 -12.73 -25.28 -32.77
C ALA A 766 -11.81 -24.11 -32.40
N PHE A 767 -10.50 -24.40 -32.36
CA PHE A 767 -9.45 -23.43 -32.10
C PHE A 767 -8.44 -23.46 -33.24
N THR A 768 -7.85 -22.30 -33.53
CA THR A 768 -6.72 -22.16 -34.44
C THR A 768 -5.59 -21.42 -33.75
N VAL A 769 -4.35 -21.82 -34.03
CA VAL A 769 -3.15 -21.06 -33.62
C VAL A 769 -2.32 -20.80 -34.87
N ASN A 770 -1.98 -19.53 -35.12
CA ASN A 770 -1.25 -19.09 -36.32
C ASN A 770 -1.91 -19.56 -37.63
N GLY A 771 -3.24 -19.67 -37.64
CA GLY A 771 -4.03 -20.09 -38.80
C GLY A 771 -4.18 -21.61 -38.98
N ALA A 772 -3.55 -22.43 -38.15
CA ALA A 772 -3.68 -23.89 -38.18
C ALA A 772 -4.67 -24.40 -37.13
N ALA A 773 -5.46 -25.42 -37.46
CA ALA A 773 -6.39 -26.04 -36.52
C ALA A 773 -5.66 -26.80 -35.41
N CYS A 774 -6.06 -26.58 -34.16
CA CYS A 774 -5.49 -27.24 -32.98
C CYS A 774 -6.37 -28.40 -32.50
N SER A 775 -5.72 -29.38 -31.87
CA SER A 775 -6.38 -30.51 -31.19
C SER A 775 -6.88 -30.16 -29.79
#